data_AF-K5DB00-F1
#
_entry.id   AF-K5DB00-F1
#
_cell.length_a   1.000
_cell.length_b   1.000
_cell.length_c   1.000
_cell.angle_alpha   90.00
_cell.angle_beta   90.00
_cell.angle_gamma   90.00
#
_symmetry.space_group_name_H-M   'P 1'
#
loop_
_entity.id
_entity.type
_entity.pdbx_description
1 polymer ?
#
loop_
_entity_poly.entity_id
_entity_poly.type
_entity_poly.pdbx_seq_one_letter_code
_entity_poly.pdbx_strand_id
1 'polypeptide(L)'
;MMKKKSILFIVVFLATVLPSVGQTAKIDGLKYRVLSGSTAELYDGKSIKGYVTIPSSVQIKGKNYKVVRIGTYCFYQGYESKKRNYLRGVSIPETIETIGAGAFHECLSLESVQIPNSVIAIEEFAFSHGALNTISLPNTLRFIGAAAFYGCKLKEIVIPNSVTAIGTNAFGYCHNLMKIVVPDHSVKSIYPMDSGNRKWFSGSIFESSRSINDVCGHTIPYPEYIYNELPYDCPFVEKRLPIIKKSFSYYVYDKLINRVNEWQRKKEYETTTQWKERVTEETRRKKVTEMIEQIRAEYIAEYAPQSIEGELGGFDADYSAYPVLIHGFNTFYAQIPLDDAPIFKEKWAQVIMQPQYGIVNDQLGILSCTFKLEDKTYRSTKSYPNDNSADLVLNLPPLEIKLGESLEQISNNGTPSVRFVADNSVDRNIPKATVINSKTFAVIIGNENYQRVSKVSYALNDAKIFANYCQKTLGIPANNIRYYNDATYGIMLSALKDIKSIADSYSGNINVIFYYAGHGLPNETGRSTYLLPIDTDGSQTEVCLATNRLYQILNDLHARSVIIFMDACFSGSQRGDGMLASARGVALKVKTDVPQGNVVVFSAASGDETAFPYKEKGHGMFTYFLLKKLQETKGQVTLGELEDYIATNVGQQSVVINRKKQTPTVISSTSMGESWKTMMLK
;
A
#
# COMPACT_ATOMS: atom_id res chain seq x y z
N MET A 1 84.33 30.02 4.51
CA MET A 1 83.92 28.63 4.28
C MET A 1 82.62 28.36 5.04
N MET A 2 81.46 28.66 4.45
CA MET A 2 80.15 28.31 5.01
C MET A 2 79.20 28.00 3.85
N LYS A 3 78.87 26.72 3.68
CA LYS A 3 77.90 26.23 2.69
C LYS A 3 76.48 26.47 3.24
N LYS A 4 75.69 27.35 2.62
CA LYS A 4 74.23 27.29 2.70
C LYS A 4 73.72 26.51 1.49
N LYS A 5 73.17 25.31 1.75
CA LYS A 5 72.38 24.56 0.76
C LYS A 5 71.02 25.25 0.64
N SER A 6 70.73 25.85 -0.50
CA SER A 6 69.37 26.28 -0.85
C SER A 6 68.62 25.08 -1.45
N ILE A 7 67.55 24.67 -0.77
CA ILE A 7 66.62 23.62 -1.21
C ILE A 7 65.72 24.24 -2.29
N LEU A 8 65.77 23.68 -3.50
CA LEU A 8 64.93 24.06 -4.63
C LEU A 8 63.52 23.46 -4.41
N PHE A 9 62.56 24.29 -4.02
CA PHE A 9 61.13 23.91 -4.04
C PHE A 9 60.65 23.92 -5.50
N ILE A 10 60.47 22.75 -6.09
CA ILE A 10 59.73 22.59 -7.34
C ILE A 10 58.25 22.79 -7.00
N VAL A 11 57.73 23.98 -7.27
CA VAL A 11 56.28 24.25 -7.27
C VAL A 11 55.72 23.64 -8.56
N VAL A 12 55.20 22.42 -8.45
CA VAL A 12 54.37 21.84 -9.51
C VAL A 12 53.04 22.60 -9.51
N PHE A 13 52.87 23.52 -10.44
CA PHE A 13 51.56 24.07 -10.78
C PHE A 13 50.75 22.93 -11.41
N LEU A 14 50.00 22.17 -10.60
CA LEU A 14 48.87 21.40 -11.11
C LEU A 14 47.85 22.43 -11.62
N ALA A 15 47.89 22.73 -12.91
CA ALA A 15 46.82 23.44 -13.58
C ALA A 15 45.56 22.59 -13.43
N THR A 16 44.72 22.92 -12.45
CA THR A 16 43.39 22.36 -12.33
C THR A 16 42.64 22.79 -13.58
N VAL A 17 42.48 21.86 -14.51
CA VAL A 17 41.62 22.04 -15.69
C VAL A 17 40.22 22.30 -15.16
N LEU A 18 39.84 23.58 -15.10
CA LEU A 18 38.48 24.00 -14.79
C LEU A 18 37.55 23.22 -15.75
N PRO A 19 36.47 22.59 -15.25
CA PRO A 19 35.50 21.95 -16.12
C PRO A 19 34.93 23.03 -17.06
N SER A 20 35.32 23.00 -18.33
CA SER A 20 34.85 23.98 -19.30
C SER A 20 33.40 23.66 -19.63
N VAL A 21 32.49 24.41 -19.01
CA VAL A 21 31.05 24.43 -19.30
C VAL A 21 30.85 24.45 -20.83
N GLY A 22 29.90 23.66 -21.33
CA GLY A 22 29.54 23.67 -22.75
C GLY A 22 30.22 22.62 -23.65
N GLN A 23 31.18 21.84 -23.15
CA GLN A 23 31.69 20.69 -23.92
C GLN A 23 30.60 19.67 -24.21
N THR A 24 30.63 19.04 -25.39
CA THR A 24 29.59 18.09 -25.82
C THR A 24 30.15 16.71 -26.15
N ALA A 25 29.27 15.70 -26.10
CA ALA A 25 29.53 14.34 -26.57
C ALA A 25 28.27 13.74 -27.21
N LYS A 26 28.46 12.79 -28.13
CA LYS A 26 27.37 11.99 -28.71
C LYS A 26 27.57 10.53 -28.33
N ILE A 27 26.59 9.94 -27.65
CA ILE A 27 26.63 8.56 -27.14
C ILE A 27 25.29 7.92 -27.50
N ASP A 28 25.30 6.79 -28.20
CA ASP A 28 24.09 6.05 -28.59
C ASP A 28 23.01 6.90 -29.29
N GLY A 29 23.44 7.86 -30.10
CA GLY A 29 22.53 8.77 -30.82
C GLY A 29 22.00 9.95 -29.99
N LEU A 30 22.26 9.97 -28.69
CA LEU A 30 21.94 11.05 -27.75
C LEU A 30 23.11 12.05 -27.66
N LYS A 31 22.82 13.34 -27.56
CA LYS A 31 23.84 14.39 -27.41
C LYS A 31 23.80 15.02 -26.02
N TYR A 32 24.95 15.08 -25.38
CA TYR A 32 25.14 15.57 -24.01
C TYR A 32 26.02 16.81 -23.99
N ARG A 33 25.78 17.70 -23.03
CA ARG A 33 26.59 18.91 -22.79
C ARG A 33 26.96 19.02 -21.32
N VAL A 34 28.19 19.43 -21.03
CA VAL A 34 28.66 19.74 -19.68
C VAL A 34 27.95 20.98 -19.17
N LEU A 35 27.32 20.87 -18.00
CA LEU A 35 26.78 22.00 -17.25
C LEU A 35 27.90 22.58 -16.37
N SER A 36 27.77 22.53 -15.04
CA SER A 36 28.79 22.97 -14.08
C SER A 36 29.29 21.80 -13.21
N GLY A 37 30.49 21.95 -12.64
CA GLY A 37 31.10 20.92 -11.79
C GLY A 37 31.35 19.60 -12.53
N SER A 38 30.79 18.52 -12.00
CA SER A 38 30.85 17.15 -12.56
C SER A 38 29.49 16.70 -13.14
N THR A 39 28.68 17.64 -13.62
CA THR A 39 27.33 17.36 -14.14
C THR A 39 27.19 17.63 -15.64
N ALA A 40 26.26 16.91 -16.28
CA ALA A 40 25.90 17.04 -17.68
C ALA A 40 24.38 17.03 -17.88
N GLU A 41 23.93 17.60 -18.99
CA GLU A 41 22.56 17.49 -19.48
C GLU A 41 22.51 16.71 -20.79
N LEU A 42 21.42 16.00 -21.01
CA LEU A 42 21.04 15.44 -22.29
C LEU A 42 20.25 16.50 -23.08
N TYR A 43 20.79 17.09 -24.14
CA TYR A 43 20.16 18.25 -24.81
C TYR A 43 19.56 17.95 -26.19
N ASP A 44 19.86 16.80 -26.81
CA ASP A 44 19.27 16.41 -28.09
C ASP A 44 19.17 14.88 -28.22
N GLY A 45 17.94 14.38 -28.30
CA GLY A 45 17.56 13.00 -28.55
C GLY A 45 16.51 12.86 -29.66
N LYS A 46 16.28 13.89 -30.48
CA LYS A 46 15.19 13.95 -31.47
C LYS A 46 15.29 12.88 -32.56
N SER A 47 16.47 12.28 -32.74
CA SER A 47 16.71 11.22 -33.73
C SER A 47 16.32 9.82 -33.25
N ILE A 48 16.13 9.63 -31.94
CA ILE A 48 15.85 8.34 -31.32
C ILE A 48 14.43 7.89 -31.59
N LYS A 49 14.23 6.60 -31.92
CA LYS A 49 12.93 5.98 -32.16
C LYS A 49 12.78 4.73 -31.29
N GLY A 50 11.55 4.39 -30.89
CA GLY A 50 11.29 3.20 -30.09
C GLY A 50 11.60 3.41 -28.60
N TYR A 51 12.49 2.62 -28.03
CA TYR A 51 12.84 2.68 -26.61
C TYR A 51 14.25 3.22 -26.40
N VAL A 52 14.45 4.04 -25.37
CA VAL A 52 15.77 4.59 -25.04
C VAL A 52 16.06 4.54 -23.55
N THR A 53 17.30 4.24 -23.21
CA THR A 53 17.80 4.30 -21.83
C THR A 53 18.78 5.45 -21.72
N ILE A 54 18.51 6.39 -20.82
CA ILE A 54 19.43 7.49 -20.54
C ILE A 54 20.44 6.96 -19.50
N PRO A 55 21.76 7.04 -19.76
CA PRO A 55 22.78 6.64 -18.80
C PRO A 55 22.85 7.63 -17.63
N SER A 56 23.15 7.13 -16.43
CA SER A 56 23.31 7.94 -15.21
C SER A 56 24.56 8.83 -15.23
N SER A 57 25.54 8.47 -16.04
CA SER A 57 26.76 9.26 -16.27
C SER A 57 27.29 9.09 -17.69
N VAL A 58 28.00 10.10 -18.19
CA VAL A 58 28.62 10.10 -19.53
C VAL A 58 30.08 10.53 -19.44
N GLN A 59 30.93 9.95 -20.29
CA GLN A 59 32.31 10.41 -20.44
C GLN A 59 32.41 11.47 -21.54
N ILE A 60 32.94 12.64 -21.20
CA ILE A 60 33.18 13.74 -22.13
C ILE A 60 34.66 14.12 -22.01
N LYS A 61 35.41 13.96 -23.11
CA LYS A 61 36.87 14.17 -23.18
C LYS A 61 37.66 13.46 -22.06
N GLY A 62 37.30 12.21 -21.76
CA GLY A 62 37.99 11.38 -20.76
C GLY A 62 37.61 11.65 -19.29
N LYS A 63 36.71 12.60 -19.02
CA LYS A 63 36.18 12.86 -17.67
C LYS A 63 34.73 12.38 -17.56
N ASN A 64 34.36 11.79 -16.42
CA ASN A 64 33.01 11.32 -16.14
C ASN A 64 32.12 12.44 -15.60
N TYR A 65 30.90 12.55 -16.11
CA TYR A 65 29.89 13.54 -15.70
C TYR A 65 28.57 12.87 -15.37
N LYS A 66 27.99 13.16 -14.21
CA LYS A 66 26.64 12.72 -13.81
C LYS A 66 25.60 13.41 -14.69
N VAL A 67 24.68 12.66 -15.30
CA VAL A 67 23.59 13.25 -16.11
C VAL A 67 22.45 13.64 -15.17
N VAL A 68 22.18 14.94 -15.05
CA VAL A 68 21.22 15.49 -14.06
C VAL A 68 20.00 16.15 -14.69
N ARG A 69 19.98 16.36 -16.02
CA ARG A 69 18.89 17.05 -16.69
C ARG A 69 18.58 16.44 -18.06
N ILE A 70 17.30 16.33 -18.39
CA ILE A 70 16.83 16.22 -19.77
C ILE A 70 16.54 17.64 -20.24
N GLY A 71 17.23 18.08 -21.28
CA GLY A 71 17.25 19.46 -21.74
C GLY A 71 16.01 19.86 -22.53
N THR A 72 15.93 21.16 -22.79
CA THR A 72 14.82 21.80 -23.49
C THR A 72 14.61 21.20 -24.89
N TYR A 73 13.37 20.81 -25.20
CA TYR A 73 12.96 20.16 -26.46
C TYR A 73 13.78 18.92 -26.86
N CYS A 74 14.39 18.21 -25.90
CA CYS A 74 15.31 17.10 -26.19
C CYS A 74 14.73 16.01 -27.11
N PHE A 75 13.49 15.59 -26.88
CA PHE A 75 12.77 14.56 -27.64
C PHE A 75 11.55 15.11 -28.41
N TYR A 76 11.47 16.43 -28.62
CA TYR A 76 10.38 17.08 -29.36
C TYR A 76 10.19 16.52 -30.78
N GLN A 77 8.93 16.30 -31.19
CA GLN A 77 8.59 15.62 -32.46
C GLN A 77 7.97 16.52 -33.55
N GLY A 78 7.33 17.63 -33.22
CA GLY A 78 6.82 18.63 -34.17
C GLY A 78 5.63 18.21 -35.04
N TYR A 79 4.60 19.06 -35.09
CA TYR A 79 3.34 18.88 -35.83
C TYR A 79 3.51 18.58 -37.34
N GLU A 80 4.56 19.10 -37.98
CA GLU A 80 4.74 19.03 -39.44
C GLU A 80 5.63 17.89 -39.95
N SER A 81 6.22 17.08 -39.06
CA SER A 81 7.23 16.12 -39.52
C SER A 81 6.60 14.88 -40.18
N LYS A 82 6.60 14.86 -41.52
CA LYS A 82 6.37 13.68 -42.38
C LYS A 82 7.31 12.48 -42.08
N LYS A 83 8.10 12.54 -41.01
CA LYS A 83 8.96 11.48 -40.45
C LYS A 83 8.57 11.29 -39.00
N ARG A 84 7.54 10.48 -38.76
CA ARG A 84 7.08 10.12 -37.41
C ARG A 84 8.26 9.59 -36.57
N ASN A 85 8.68 10.36 -35.59
CA ASN A 85 9.42 9.82 -34.46
C ASN A 85 8.39 9.07 -33.60
N TYR A 86 8.70 7.83 -33.20
CA TYR A 86 7.83 6.97 -32.42
C TYR A 86 8.52 6.60 -31.12
N LEU A 87 9.01 7.58 -30.35
CA LEU A 87 9.47 7.30 -29.00
C LEU A 87 8.32 6.64 -28.22
N ARG A 88 8.46 5.35 -27.93
CA ARG A 88 7.48 4.49 -27.25
C ARG A 88 7.81 4.32 -25.77
N GLY A 89 9.08 4.51 -25.39
CA GLY A 89 9.48 4.43 -23.99
C GLY A 89 10.84 5.06 -23.74
N VAL A 90 11.00 5.60 -22.53
CA VAL A 90 12.26 6.16 -22.04
C VAL A 90 12.50 5.63 -20.62
N SER A 91 13.71 5.12 -20.38
CA SER A 91 14.20 4.78 -19.04
C SER A 91 15.06 5.93 -18.53
N ILE A 92 14.57 6.63 -17.50
CA ILE A 92 15.20 7.80 -16.90
C ILE A 92 15.92 7.37 -15.61
N PRO A 93 17.23 7.64 -15.44
CA PRO A 93 17.99 7.20 -14.27
C PRO A 93 17.75 8.11 -13.05
N GLU A 94 17.98 7.57 -11.83
CA GLU A 94 17.91 8.26 -10.52
C GLU A 94 18.93 9.40 -10.33
N THR A 95 19.65 9.78 -11.39
CA THR A 95 20.52 10.95 -11.39
C THR A 95 19.83 12.19 -11.94
N ILE A 96 18.70 12.05 -12.64
CA ILE A 96 17.97 13.16 -13.27
C ILE A 96 17.17 13.93 -12.22
N GLU A 97 17.47 15.21 -12.09
CA GLU A 97 16.85 16.15 -11.15
C GLU A 97 15.81 17.05 -11.85
N THR A 98 15.94 17.26 -13.17
CA THR A 98 15.04 18.13 -13.95
C THR A 98 14.66 17.53 -15.30
N ILE A 99 13.36 17.59 -15.62
CA ILE A 99 12.82 17.38 -16.97
C ILE A 99 12.55 18.74 -17.59
N GLY A 100 13.33 19.09 -18.60
CA GLY A 100 13.40 20.43 -19.16
C GLY A 100 12.21 20.81 -20.03
N ALA A 101 12.11 22.11 -20.31
CA ALA A 101 10.98 22.67 -21.04
C ALA A 101 10.77 21.99 -22.41
N GLY A 102 9.56 21.52 -22.69
CA GLY A 102 9.23 20.82 -23.93
C GLY A 102 9.99 19.52 -24.18
N ALA A 103 10.66 18.94 -23.16
CA ALA A 103 11.56 17.78 -23.33
C ALA A 103 10.95 16.61 -24.10
N PHE A 104 9.65 16.33 -23.90
CA PHE A 104 8.87 15.28 -24.56
C PHE A 104 7.62 15.87 -25.26
N HIS A 105 7.65 17.14 -25.64
CA HIS A 105 6.54 17.80 -26.33
C HIS A 105 6.19 17.05 -27.63
N GLU A 106 4.90 16.80 -27.83
CA GLU A 106 4.34 16.05 -28.95
C GLU A 106 4.89 14.61 -29.12
N CYS A 107 5.31 13.95 -28.03
CA CYS A 107 5.63 12.52 -28.05
C CYS A 107 4.36 11.66 -28.16
N LEU A 108 3.80 11.56 -29.37
CA LEU A 108 2.50 10.93 -29.66
C LEU A 108 2.46 9.39 -29.54
N SER A 109 3.59 8.74 -29.30
CA SER A 109 3.69 7.28 -29.08
C SER A 109 4.14 6.90 -27.67
N LEU A 110 4.43 7.89 -26.82
CA LEU A 110 4.92 7.67 -25.46
C LEU A 110 3.72 7.57 -24.51
N GLU A 111 3.27 6.35 -24.23
CA GLU A 111 2.05 6.09 -23.46
C GLU A 111 2.25 6.11 -21.94
N SER A 112 3.47 5.81 -21.47
CA SER A 112 3.83 5.79 -20.06
C SER A 112 5.31 6.14 -19.88
N VAL A 113 5.64 6.84 -18.79
CA VAL A 113 7.01 7.14 -18.36
C VAL A 113 7.11 6.95 -16.86
N GLN A 114 8.18 6.30 -16.40
CA GLN A 114 8.53 6.22 -14.98
C GLN A 114 9.44 7.41 -14.65
N ILE A 115 8.96 8.30 -13.78
CA ILE A 115 9.72 9.47 -13.32
C ILE A 115 10.46 9.08 -12.03
N PRO A 116 11.82 9.13 -12.00
CA PRO A 116 12.58 8.67 -10.84
C PRO A 116 12.43 9.60 -9.63
N ASN A 117 12.71 9.08 -8.44
CA ASN A 117 12.57 9.81 -7.18
C ASN A 117 13.59 10.95 -7.03
N SER A 118 14.57 11.07 -7.92
CA SER A 118 15.49 12.21 -7.96
C SER A 118 14.89 13.48 -8.58
N VAL A 119 13.76 13.40 -9.31
CA VAL A 119 13.22 14.55 -10.06
C VAL A 119 12.55 15.56 -9.14
N ILE A 120 13.06 16.80 -9.18
CA ILE A 120 12.59 17.95 -8.38
C ILE A 120 11.68 18.86 -9.20
N ALA A 121 11.88 18.93 -10.53
CA ALA A 121 11.12 19.82 -11.40
C ALA A 121 10.77 19.20 -12.76
N ILE A 122 9.53 19.44 -13.19
CA ILE A 122 9.04 19.22 -14.56
C ILE A 122 8.72 20.61 -15.13
N GLU A 123 9.45 21.04 -16.15
CA GLU A 123 9.35 22.40 -16.68
C GLU A 123 8.20 22.58 -17.70
N GLU A 124 8.06 23.80 -18.21
CA GLU A 124 7.01 24.22 -19.15
C GLU A 124 6.91 23.31 -20.37
N PHE A 125 5.70 22.93 -20.79
CA PHE A 125 5.44 22.05 -21.95
C PHE A 125 6.10 20.66 -21.92
N ALA A 126 6.73 20.24 -20.82
CA ALA A 126 7.60 19.05 -20.81
C ALA A 126 7.00 17.81 -21.47
N PHE A 127 5.71 17.57 -21.32
CA PHE A 127 4.96 16.45 -21.92
C PHE A 127 3.74 16.89 -22.75
N SER A 128 3.62 18.19 -23.06
CA SER A 128 2.44 18.73 -23.76
C SER A 128 2.19 18.03 -25.10
N HIS A 129 0.92 17.79 -25.42
CA HIS A 129 0.42 17.07 -26.59
C HIS A 129 0.98 15.65 -26.73
N GLY A 130 1.40 15.02 -25.63
CA GLY A 130 1.85 13.63 -25.59
C GLY A 130 0.71 12.61 -25.54
N ALA A 131 1.02 11.35 -25.84
CA ALA A 131 0.06 10.24 -25.72
C ALA A 131 0.00 9.59 -24.33
N LEU A 132 0.61 10.22 -23.32
CA LEU A 132 0.65 9.71 -21.95
C LEU A 132 -0.77 9.44 -21.44
N ASN A 133 -1.02 8.21 -21.02
CA ASN A 133 -2.29 7.78 -20.43
C ASN A 133 -2.19 7.55 -18.91
N THR A 134 -0.97 7.30 -18.41
CA THR A 134 -0.63 7.09 -17.01
C THR A 134 0.74 7.71 -16.73
N ILE A 135 0.88 8.32 -15.55
CA ILE A 135 2.17 8.81 -15.06
C ILE A 135 2.18 8.77 -13.53
N SER A 136 3.30 8.31 -12.96
CA SER A 136 3.56 8.40 -11.52
C SER A 136 4.52 9.56 -11.27
N LEU A 137 4.10 10.54 -10.47
CA LEU A 137 4.93 11.67 -10.06
C LEU A 137 5.66 11.33 -8.74
N PRO A 138 6.95 11.66 -8.58
CA PRO A 138 7.71 11.30 -7.39
C PRO A 138 7.43 12.26 -6.23
N ASN A 139 7.54 11.76 -4.98
CA ASN A 139 7.34 12.55 -3.75
C ASN A 139 8.43 13.61 -3.49
N THR A 140 9.42 13.70 -4.36
CA THR A 140 10.45 14.74 -4.35
C THR A 140 10.08 15.92 -5.26
N LEU A 141 9.11 15.76 -6.16
CA LEU A 141 8.71 16.78 -7.12
C LEU A 141 8.20 18.04 -6.40
N ARG A 142 8.80 19.19 -6.68
CA ARG A 142 8.44 20.49 -6.11
C ARG A 142 7.68 21.38 -7.10
N PHE A 143 7.99 21.27 -8.39
CA PHE A 143 7.52 22.21 -9.42
C PHE A 143 6.96 21.49 -10.65
N ILE A 144 5.76 21.90 -11.07
CA ILE A 144 5.15 21.53 -12.36
C ILE A 144 4.98 22.82 -13.18
N GLY A 145 5.62 22.91 -14.34
CA GLY A 145 5.63 24.09 -15.20
C GLY A 145 4.31 24.34 -15.91
N ALA A 146 4.17 25.53 -16.51
CA ALA A 146 2.99 25.87 -17.30
C ALA A 146 2.83 24.92 -18.50
N ALA A 147 1.59 24.55 -18.80
CA ALA A 147 1.26 23.61 -19.86
C ALA A 147 2.05 22.26 -19.83
N ALA A 148 2.65 21.86 -18.71
CA ALA A 148 3.54 20.70 -18.65
C ALA A 148 2.93 19.39 -19.20
N PHE A 149 1.64 19.17 -18.98
CA PHE A 149 0.86 18.03 -19.49
C PHE A 149 -0.33 18.47 -20.36
N TYR A 150 -0.28 19.67 -20.93
CA TYR A 150 -1.36 20.22 -21.75
C TYR A 150 -1.73 19.29 -22.90
N GLY A 151 -2.99 18.88 -23.04
CA GLY A 151 -3.46 18.02 -24.13
C GLY A 151 -3.06 16.53 -24.01
N CYS A 152 -2.58 16.08 -22.86
CA CYS A 152 -2.26 14.67 -22.63
C CYS A 152 -3.53 13.79 -22.52
N LYS A 153 -3.36 12.47 -22.69
CA LYS A 153 -4.45 11.48 -22.62
C LYS A 153 -4.62 10.83 -21.23
N LEU A 154 -4.15 11.50 -20.18
CA LEU A 154 -4.16 11.00 -18.80
C LEU A 154 -5.60 10.66 -18.38
N LYS A 155 -5.78 9.53 -17.69
CA LYS A 155 -7.07 9.13 -17.08
C LYS A 155 -7.17 9.53 -15.62
N GLU A 156 -6.05 9.44 -14.92
CA GLU A 156 -5.90 9.80 -13.51
C GLU A 156 -4.56 10.49 -13.30
N ILE A 157 -4.49 11.36 -12.28
CA ILE A 157 -3.23 11.97 -11.85
C ILE A 157 -3.20 12.12 -10.33
N VAL A 158 -2.05 11.78 -9.74
CA VAL A 158 -1.75 12.01 -8.33
C VAL A 158 -0.64 13.06 -8.26
N ILE A 159 -0.97 14.28 -7.81
CA ILE A 159 -0.03 15.41 -7.69
C ILE A 159 0.53 15.42 -6.26
N PRO A 160 1.79 15.02 -6.01
CA PRO A 160 2.29 14.78 -4.65
C PRO A 160 2.23 16.00 -3.72
N ASN A 161 2.09 15.77 -2.40
CA ASN A 161 2.14 16.82 -1.36
C ASN A 161 3.46 17.60 -1.31
N SER A 162 4.50 17.14 -2.01
CA SER A 162 5.73 17.91 -2.16
C SER A 162 5.62 19.09 -3.14
N VAL A 163 4.61 19.10 -4.01
CA VAL A 163 4.46 20.10 -5.06
C VAL A 163 4.02 21.43 -4.43
N THR A 164 4.88 22.43 -4.50
CA THR A 164 4.61 23.76 -3.93
C THR A 164 4.08 24.74 -4.97
N ALA A 165 4.24 24.44 -6.26
CA ALA A 165 3.81 25.32 -7.32
C ALA A 165 3.48 24.59 -8.63
N ILE A 166 2.41 25.04 -9.29
CA ILE A 166 1.87 24.48 -10.54
C ILE A 166 1.62 25.61 -11.52
N GLY A 167 2.09 25.44 -12.76
CA GLY A 167 1.92 26.44 -13.79
C GLY A 167 0.52 26.46 -14.41
N THR A 168 0.18 27.62 -15.00
CA THR A 168 -1.05 27.81 -15.79
C THR A 168 -1.22 26.70 -16.83
N ASN A 169 -2.43 26.16 -16.98
CA ASN A 169 -2.76 25.10 -17.94
C ASN A 169 -1.92 23.82 -17.83
N ALA A 170 -1.24 23.56 -16.71
CA ALA A 170 -0.38 22.38 -16.55
C ALA A 170 -1.07 21.07 -16.94
N PHE A 171 -2.38 20.95 -16.73
CA PHE A 171 -3.22 19.82 -17.11
C PHE A 171 -4.44 20.25 -17.94
N GLY A 172 -4.32 21.34 -18.70
CA GLY A 172 -5.38 21.83 -19.59
C GLY A 172 -5.57 20.89 -20.79
N TYR A 173 -6.81 20.81 -21.31
CA TYR A 173 -7.21 20.04 -22.48
C TYR A 173 -6.92 18.53 -22.35
N CYS A 174 -6.77 18.03 -21.12
CA CYS A 174 -6.68 16.61 -20.81
C CYS A 174 -8.08 15.98 -20.80
N HIS A 175 -8.68 15.82 -21.98
CA HIS A 175 -10.09 15.44 -22.12
C HIS A 175 -10.46 14.06 -21.54
N ASN A 176 -9.49 13.18 -21.28
CA ASN A 176 -9.73 11.86 -20.70
C ASN A 176 -9.54 11.82 -19.17
N LEU A 177 -9.11 12.94 -18.56
CA LEU A 177 -8.79 12.99 -17.14
C LEU A 177 -10.09 12.95 -16.34
N MET A 178 -10.29 11.87 -15.58
CA MET A 178 -11.49 11.63 -14.77
C MET A 178 -11.23 11.81 -13.28
N LYS A 179 -10.06 11.33 -12.81
CA LYS A 179 -9.68 11.30 -11.40
C LYS A 179 -8.45 12.15 -11.09
N ILE A 180 -8.50 12.91 -10.00
CA ILE A 180 -7.38 13.77 -9.57
C ILE A 180 -7.18 13.70 -8.06
N VAL A 181 -5.93 13.51 -7.65
CA VAL A 181 -5.48 13.75 -6.27
C VAL A 181 -4.62 15.01 -6.25
N VAL A 182 -5.06 16.06 -5.57
CA VAL A 182 -4.36 17.35 -5.45
C VAL A 182 -3.57 17.46 -4.13
N PRO A 183 -2.57 18.34 -4.03
CA PRO A 183 -1.88 18.57 -2.76
C PRO A 183 -2.82 19.12 -1.68
N ASP A 184 -2.53 18.76 -0.43
CA ASP A 184 -3.30 19.13 0.76
C ASP A 184 -3.10 20.59 1.21
N HIS A 185 -2.25 21.33 0.51
CA HIS A 185 -1.94 22.73 0.77
C HIS A 185 -2.16 23.58 -0.48
N SER A 186 -2.33 24.88 -0.29
CA SER A 186 -2.42 25.83 -1.39
C SER A 186 -1.14 25.80 -2.24
N VAL A 187 -1.28 25.43 -3.50
CA VAL A 187 -0.19 25.52 -4.48
C VAL A 187 -0.12 26.93 -5.04
N LYS A 188 1.10 27.47 -5.18
CA LYS A 188 1.28 28.74 -5.87
C LYS A 188 1.05 28.53 -7.37
N SER A 189 0.15 29.33 -7.96
CA SER A 189 0.02 29.39 -9.41
C SER A 189 1.27 30.07 -9.99
N ILE A 190 1.98 29.38 -10.88
CA ILE A 190 3.09 29.98 -11.62
C ILE A 190 2.56 30.46 -12.97
N TYR A 191 2.52 31.77 -13.14
CA TYR A 191 2.30 32.38 -14.45
C TYR A 191 3.59 32.28 -15.28
N PRO A 192 3.49 32.07 -16.61
CA PRO A 192 4.67 32.11 -17.46
C PRO A 192 5.40 33.45 -17.25
N MET A 193 6.71 33.38 -17.00
CA MET A 193 7.55 34.58 -17.01
C MET A 193 7.41 35.23 -18.39
N ASP A 194 7.14 36.53 -18.34
CA ASP A 194 6.89 37.44 -19.45
C ASP A 194 7.76 37.15 -20.69
N SER A 195 7.20 36.39 -21.63
CA SER A 195 7.75 36.23 -22.98
C SER A 195 7.02 37.21 -23.89
N GLY A 196 7.28 38.51 -23.67
CA GLY A 196 6.99 39.60 -24.60
C GLY A 196 5.67 39.46 -25.37
N ASN A 197 4.58 39.95 -24.79
CA ASN A 197 3.34 40.28 -25.50
C ASN A 197 2.51 39.12 -26.10
N ARG A 198 2.63 37.87 -25.64
CA ARG A 198 1.60 36.84 -25.92
C ARG A 198 1.20 36.07 -24.66
N LYS A 199 0.05 36.43 -24.07
CA LYS A 199 -0.64 35.62 -23.06
C LYS A 199 -1.26 34.39 -23.74
N TRP A 200 -0.44 33.38 -24.09
CA TRP A 200 -0.93 32.12 -24.67
C TRP A 200 -1.78 31.30 -23.69
N PHE A 201 -1.59 31.50 -22.38
CA PHE A 201 -2.30 30.76 -21.34
C PHE A 201 -2.82 31.73 -20.28
N SER A 202 -4.13 31.94 -20.26
CA SER A 202 -4.85 32.65 -19.21
C SER A 202 -5.88 31.74 -18.52
N GLY A 203 -5.72 30.42 -18.64
CA GLY A 203 -6.66 29.42 -18.14
C GLY A 203 -6.29 28.86 -16.77
N SER A 204 -7.17 28.02 -16.24
CA SER A 204 -6.93 27.30 -14.98
C SER A 204 -5.92 26.15 -15.17
N ILE A 205 -5.44 25.58 -14.06
CA ILE A 205 -4.57 24.38 -14.10
C ILE A 205 -5.19 23.26 -14.97
N PHE A 206 -6.52 23.15 -15.00
CA PHE A 206 -7.29 22.11 -15.69
C PHE A 206 -8.20 22.67 -16.80
N GLU A 207 -7.83 23.78 -17.44
CA GLU A 207 -8.64 24.43 -18.48
C GLU A 207 -9.17 23.42 -19.52
N SER A 208 -10.47 23.39 -19.81
CA SER A 208 -11.07 22.48 -20.80
C SER A 208 -10.89 20.97 -20.56
N SER A 209 -10.50 20.54 -19.35
CA SER A 209 -10.46 19.13 -18.93
C SER A 209 -11.83 18.68 -18.38
N ARG A 210 -12.80 18.53 -19.29
CA ARG A 210 -14.24 18.42 -18.96
C ARG A 210 -14.70 17.09 -18.33
N SER A 211 -13.88 16.05 -18.36
CA SER A 211 -14.26 14.70 -17.89
C SER A 211 -14.01 14.46 -16.39
N ILE A 212 -13.42 15.43 -15.70
CA ILE A 212 -13.06 15.29 -14.29
C ILE A 212 -14.33 15.22 -13.45
N ASN A 213 -14.47 14.14 -12.68
CA ASN A 213 -15.63 13.88 -11.84
C ASN A 213 -15.30 13.26 -10.47
N ASP A 214 -14.03 12.90 -10.23
CA ASP A 214 -13.52 12.36 -8.97
C ASP A 214 -12.29 13.19 -8.54
N VAL A 215 -12.43 14.02 -7.50
CA VAL A 215 -11.35 14.88 -7.01
C VAL A 215 -11.21 14.76 -5.49
N CYS A 216 -10.01 14.49 -5.01
CA CYS A 216 -9.66 14.48 -3.59
C CYS A 216 -8.28 15.10 -3.34
N GLY A 217 -7.96 15.44 -2.09
CA GLY A 217 -6.59 15.67 -1.65
C GLY A 217 -5.87 14.35 -1.32
N HIS A 218 -4.58 14.42 -0.95
CA HIS A 218 -3.82 13.26 -0.45
C HIS A 218 -4.29 12.82 0.93
N THR A 219 -4.58 13.78 1.78
CA THR A 219 -5.06 13.57 3.14
C THR A 219 -6.37 14.31 3.43
N ILE A 220 -6.81 15.25 2.56
CA ILE A 220 -7.99 16.12 2.78
C ILE A 220 -9.11 15.91 1.74
N PRO A 221 -10.42 16.06 2.07
CA PRO A 221 -11.47 16.24 1.07
C PRO A 221 -11.43 17.65 0.44
N TYR A 222 -11.89 17.77 -0.82
CA TYR A 222 -11.72 18.94 -1.72
C TYR A 222 -11.73 20.31 -1.01
N PRO A 223 -10.68 21.12 -1.17
CA PRO A 223 -10.59 22.39 -0.47
C PRO A 223 -11.36 23.54 -1.14
N GLU A 224 -11.97 24.39 -0.32
CA GLU A 224 -12.58 25.68 -0.71
C GLU A 224 -11.57 26.66 -1.37
N TYR A 225 -10.26 26.47 -1.17
CA TYR A 225 -9.25 27.46 -1.57
C TYR A 225 -8.89 27.48 -3.07
N ILE A 226 -9.37 26.52 -3.87
CA ILE A 226 -9.19 26.57 -5.33
C ILE A 226 -10.14 27.59 -5.99
N TYR A 227 -11.16 28.09 -5.27
CA TYR A 227 -12.13 29.06 -5.81
C TYR A 227 -11.59 30.48 -5.99
N ASN A 228 -10.58 30.90 -5.22
CA ASN A 228 -10.23 32.33 -5.13
C ASN A 228 -9.21 32.83 -6.16
N GLU A 229 -8.58 31.94 -6.95
CA GLU A 229 -7.58 32.34 -7.95
C GLU A 229 -7.74 31.69 -9.33
N LEU A 230 -8.80 30.89 -9.57
CA LEU A 230 -9.00 30.29 -10.90
C LEU A 230 -9.89 31.16 -11.80
N PRO A 231 -9.46 31.47 -13.03
CA PRO A 231 -10.30 32.16 -14.01
C PRO A 231 -11.52 31.30 -14.40
N TYR A 232 -12.57 32.01 -14.84
CA TYR A 232 -13.99 31.65 -15.08
C TYR A 232 -14.37 30.31 -15.78
N ASP A 233 -13.43 29.41 -16.09
CA ASP A 233 -13.68 28.17 -16.88
C ASP A 233 -13.16 26.89 -16.20
N CYS A 234 -13.19 26.85 -14.86
CA CYS A 234 -12.86 25.65 -14.11
C CYS A 234 -14.10 24.74 -13.99
N PRO A 235 -14.05 23.46 -14.45
CA PRO A 235 -15.22 22.56 -14.42
C PRO A 235 -15.75 22.27 -12.99
N PHE A 236 -14.98 22.64 -11.95
CA PHE A 236 -15.36 22.51 -10.55
C PHE A 236 -16.26 23.64 -10.04
N VAL A 237 -16.34 24.77 -10.75
CA VAL A 237 -17.08 25.96 -10.30
C VAL A 237 -18.57 25.88 -10.65
N GLU A 238 -18.91 25.26 -11.79
CA GLU A 238 -20.31 25.22 -12.28
C GLU A 238 -21.14 24.05 -11.71
N LYS A 239 -20.49 22.97 -11.26
CA LYS A 239 -21.16 21.84 -10.63
C LYS A 239 -20.90 21.89 -9.13
N ARG A 240 -21.92 22.23 -8.33
CA ARG A 240 -21.91 22.03 -6.87
C ARG A 240 -21.56 20.56 -6.58
N LEU A 241 -20.29 20.29 -6.33
CA LEU A 241 -19.82 18.98 -5.92
C LEU A 241 -20.37 18.70 -4.52
N PRO A 242 -20.82 17.46 -4.23
CA PRO A 242 -21.32 17.12 -2.90
C PRO A 242 -20.24 17.36 -1.85
N ILE A 243 -20.62 17.98 -0.72
CA ILE A 243 -19.75 18.17 0.44
C ILE A 243 -19.39 16.79 0.99
N ILE A 244 -18.14 16.39 0.84
CA ILE A 244 -17.62 15.14 1.41
C ILE A 244 -17.45 15.36 2.92
N LYS A 245 -18.10 14.52 3.73
CA LYS A 245 -17.97 14.53 5.20
C LYS A 245 -16.51 14.29 5.59
N LYS A 246 -15.94 15.19 6.41
CA LYS A 246 -14.55 15.12 6.92
C LYS A 246 -14.34 13.79 7.63
N SER A 247 -13.39 12.98 7.17
CA SER A 247 -13.05 11.73 7.82
C SER A 247 -12.30 11.96 9.13
N PHE A 248 -12.35 10.99 10.05
CA PHE A 248 -11.71 11.08 11.35
C PHE A 248 -10.18 11.14 11.24
N SER A 249 -9.61 10.29 10.39
CA SER A 249 -8.17 10.21 10.11
C SER A 249 -7.60 11.54 9.64
N TYR A 250 -8.37 12.26 8.82
CA TYR A 250 -7.99 13.57 8.35
C TYR A 250 -7.99 14.61 9.47
N TYR A 251 -9.05 14.66 10.28
CA TYR A 251 -9.15 15.56 11.44
C TYR A 251 -8.03 15.30 12.47
N VAL A 252 -7.62 14.04 12.63
CA VAL A 252 -6.48 13.66 13.45
C VAL A 252 -5.18 14.21 12.89
N TYR A 253 -4.89 14.03 11.60
CA TYR A 253 -3.60 14.42 11.00
C TYR A 253 -3.29 15.92 11.17
N ASP A 254 -4.27 16.79 10.89
CA ASP A 254 -4.13 18.26 10.98
C ASP A 254 -3.73 18.72 12.40
N LYS A 255 -4.43 18.21 13.42
CA LYS A 255 -4.19 18.59 14.81
C LYS A 255 -2.97 17.90 15.41
N LEU A 256 -2.67 16.68 14.99
CA LEU A 256 -1.63 15.84 15.57
C LEU A 256 -0.23 16.34 15.24
N ILE A 257 0.05 16.75 13.99
CA ILE A 257 1.40 17.20 13.59
C ILE A 257 1.85 18.41 14.42
N ASN A 258 0.98 19.40 14.58
CA ASN A 258 1.29 20.61 15.34
C ASN A 258 1.57 20.28 16.81
N ARG A 259 0.70 19.47 17.44
CA ARG A 259 0.87 19.03 18.84
C ARG A 259 2.15 18.21 19.05
N VAL A 260 2.49 17.35 18.09
CA VAL A 260 3.69 16.52 18.14
C VAL A 260 4.96 17.37 17.97
N ASN A 261 4.98 18.30 17.02
CA ASN A 261 6.12 19.20 16.79
C ASN A 261 6.40 20.09 18.01
N GLU A 262 5.34 20.62 18.64
CA GLU A 262 5.45 21.40 19.87
C GLU A 262 5.98 20.56 21.03
N TRP A 263 5.45 19.34 21.22
CA TRP A 263 5.91 18.43 22.28
C TRP A 263 7.38 18.03 22.11
N GLN A 264 7.85 17.79 20.89
CA GLN A 264 9.23 17.40 20.61
C GLN A 264 10.23 18.54 20.81
N ARG A 265 9.79 19.80 20.83
CA ARG A 265 10.69 20.95 21.02
C ARG A 265 11.39 20.87 22.39
N LYS A 266 12.68 21.21 22.41
CA LYS A 266 13.43 21.37 23.66
C LYS A 266 12.83 22.54 24.45
N LYS A 267 12.56 22.34 25.73
CA LYS A 267 11.99 23.37 26.60
C LYS A 267 13.07 24.35 27.08
N GLU A 268 12.66 25.55 27.49
CA GLU A 268 13.54 26.63 27.94
C GLU A 268 14.44 26.23 29.12
N TYR A 269 13.88 25.52 30.10
CA TYR A 269 14.58 25.04 31.30
C TYR A 269 14.88 23.53 31.29
N GLU A 270 15.11 22.97 30.09
CA GLU A 270 15.44 21.55 29.92
C GLU A 270 16.86 21.39 29.38
N THR A 271 17.67 20.54 30.00
CA THR A 271 19.02 20.25 29.48
C THR A 271 18.95 19.38 28.21
N THR A 272 19.99 19.38 27.38
CA THR A 272 20.02 18.56 26.16
C THR A 272 19.92 17.05 26.46
N THR A 273 20.47 16.60 27.59
CA THR A 273 20.39 15.20 28.04
C THR A 273 18.95 14.84 28.42
N GLN A 274 18.31 15.64 29.27
CA GLN A 274 16.91 15.43 29.67
C GLN A 274 15.96 15.46 28.46
N TRP A 275 16.22 16.35 27.49
CA TRP A 275 15.45 16.41 26.25
C TRP A 275 15.58 15.13 25.42
N LYS A 276 16.80 14.60 25.26
CA LYS A 276 17.05 13.35 24.52
C LYS A 276 16.46 12.12 25.21
N GLU A 277 16.40 12.11 26.54
CA GLU A 277 15.73 11.05 27.31
C GLU A 277 14.20 11.15 27.21
N ARG A 278 13.66 12.37 27.18
CA ARG A 278 12.22 12.61 27.04
C ARG A 278 11.70 12.35 25.61
N VAL A 279 12.45 12.74 24.59
CA VAL A 279 12.03 12.71 23.17
C VAL A 279 12.74 11.55 22.45
N THR A 280 12.17 10.36 22.61
CA THR A 280 12.59 9.13 21.93
C THR A 280 11.49 8.62 21.01
N GLU A 281 11.80 7.67 20.12
CA GLU A 281 10.78 7.03 19.28
C GLU A 281 9.72 6.27 20.09
N GLU A 282 10.09 5.75 21.27
CA GLU A 282 9.14 5.07 22.15
C GLU A 282 8.19 6.07 22.81
N THR A 283 8.73 7.14 23.41
CA THR A 283 7.91 8.16 24.07
C THR A 283 7.08 8.95 23.07
N ARG A 284 7.59 9.17 21.85
CA ARG A 284 6.84 9.78 20.73
C ARG A 284 5.63 8.94 20.36
N ARG A 285 5.77 7.62 20.21
CA ARG A 285 4.64 6.72 19.89
C ARG A 285 3.56 6.74 20.97
N LYS A 286 3.96 6.68 22.25
CA LYS A 286 3.02 6.80 23.37
C LYS A 286 2.29 8.15 23.32
N LYS A 287 3.04 9.24 23.09
CA LYS A 287 2.46 10.59 23.08
C LYS A 287 1.52 10.85 21.91
N VAL A 288 1.87 10.34 20.73
CA VAL A 288 1.01 10.36 19.54
C VAL A 288 -0.31 9.65 19.83
N THR A 289 -0.26 8.46 20.42
CA THR A 289 -1.46 7.68 20.77
C THR A 289 -2.38 8.47 21.73
N GLU A 290 -1.81 9.06 22.79
CA GLU A 290 -2.57 9.92 23.71
C GLU A 290 -3.22 11.11 23.00
N MET A 291 -2.50 11.78 22.10
CA MET A 291 -3.01 12.93 21.35
C MET A 291 -4.14 12.54 20.39
N ILE A 292 -4.07 11.38 19.75
CA ILE A 292 -5.14 10.86 18.88
C ILE A 292 -6.44 10.66 19.66
N GLU A 293 -6.37 10.08 20.86
CA GLU A 293 -7.56 9.87 21.71
C GLU A 293 -8.18 11.20 22.16
N GLN A 294 -7.36 12.22 22.45
CA GLN A 294 -7.86 13.57 22.74
C GLN A 294 -8.56 14.19 21.53
N ILE A 295 -7.93 14.10 20.35
CA ILE A 295 -8.49 14.62 19.11
C ILE A 295 -9.79 13.87 18.72
N ARG A 296 -9.90 12.58 19.06
CA ARG A 296 -11.13 11.79 18.90
C ARG A 296 -12.28 12.34 19.73
N ALA A 297 -12.04 12.64 21.00
CA ALA A 297 -13.05 13.23 21.85
C ALA A 297 -13.51 14.60 21.31
N GLU A 298 -12.56 15.42 20.83
CA GLU A 298 -12.87 16.70 20.17
C GLU A 298 -13.73 16.52 18.91
N TYR A 299 -13.36 15.59 18.02
CA TYR A 299 -14.08 15.30 16.79
C TYR A 299 -15.52 14.85 17.07
N ILE A 300 -15.70 13.92 18.02
CA ILE A 300 -17.04 13.45 18.41
C ILE A 300 -17.85 14.62 18.98
N ALA A 301 -17.27 15.43 19.86
CA ALA A 301 -17.98 16.57 20.46
C ALA A 301 -18.40 17.62 19.42
N GLU A 302 -17.59 17.82 18.37
CA GLU A 302 -17.84 18.79 17.31
C GLU A 302 -18.89 18.33 16.29
N TYR A 303 -18.88 17.04 15.91
CA TYR A 303 -19.68 16.52 14.79
C TYR A 303 -20.86 15.65 15.21
N ALA A 304 -20.95 15.19 16.47
CA ALA A 304 -22.05 14.35 16.92
C ALA A 304 -23.38 15.13 17.06
N PRO A 305 -24.48 14.63 16.48
CA PRO A 305 -25.79 15.27 16.65
C PRO A 305 -26.30 15.09 18.09
N GLN A 306 -26.97 16.11 18.61
CA GLN A 306 -27.53 16.10 19.97
C GLN A 306 -28.75 15.17 20.11
N SER A 307 -29.49 14.95 19.03
CA SER A 307 -30.62 14.01 18.95
C SER A 307 -30.57 13.23 17.64
N ILE A 308 -31.16 12.03 17.64
CA ILE A 308 -31.30 11.17 16.47
C ILE A 308 -32.75 10.71 16.33
N GLU A 309 -33.19 10.51 15.11
CA GLU A 309 -34.49 9.94 14.78
C GLU A 309 -34.30 8.64 13.99
N GLY A 310 -35.23 7.70 14.17
CA GLY A 310 -35.07 6.33 13.69
C GLY A 310 -36.36 5.64 13.32
N GLU A 311 -36.25 4.73 12.36
CA GLU A 311 -37.36 3.89 11.90
C GLU A 311 -37.20 2.47 12.47
N LEU A 312 -38.24 1.97 13.11
CA LEU A 312 -38.30 0.63 13.66
C LEU A 312 -38.75 -0.37 12.58
N GLY A 313 -37.94 -1.40 12.32
CA GLY A 313 -38.26 -2.46 11.37
C GLY A 313 -39.06 -3.62 11.98
N GLY A 314 -39.08 -4.76 11.29
CA GLY A 314 -39.77 -5.97 11.75
C GLY A 314 -39.05 -6.64 12.93
N PHE A 315 -39.80 -7.15 13.90
CA PHE A 315 -39.23 -7.89 15.02
C PHE A 315 -38.68 -9.24 14.56
N ASP A 316 -37.46 -9.56 15.00
CA ASP A 316 -36.84 -10.86 14.82
C ASP A 316 -36.93 -11.64 16.13
N ALA A 317 -37.78 -12.67 16.17
CA ALA A 317 -38.02 -13.48 17.36
C ALA A 317 -36.85 -14.39 17.72
N ASP A 318 -36.09 -14.87 16.73
CA ASP A 318 -34.94 -15.77 16.94
C ASP A 318 -33.79 -15.02 17.61
N TYR A 319 -33.69 -13.71 17.36
CA TYR A 319 -32.65 -12.83 17.92
C TYR A 319 -33.16 -11.85 18.98
N SER A 320 -34.46 -11.90 19.31
CA SER A 320 -35.12 -11.00 20.26
C SER A 320 -34.75 -9.52 20.02
N ALA A 321 -34.90 -9.06 18.77
CA ALA A 321 -34.44 -7.74 18.40
C ALA A 321 -35.28 -7.04 17.31
N TYR A 322 -35.30 -5.72 17.37
CA TYR A 322 -35.77 -4.87 16.28
C TYR A 322 -34.60 -4.22 15.55
N PRO A 323 -34.50 -4.28 14.21
CA PRO A 323 -33.62 -3.39 13.47
C PRO A 323 -34.16 -1.96 13.57
N VAL A 324 -33.28 -1.01 13.85
CA VAL A 324 -33.55 0.42 13.92
C VAL A 324 -32.66 1.11 12.91
N LEU A 325 -33.27 1.72 11.90
CA LEU A 325 -32.57 2.50 10.87
C LEU A 325 -32.49 3.95 11.33
N ILE A 326 -31.27 4.48 11.48
CA ILE A 326 -31.05 5.91 11.76
C ILE A 326 -30.58 6.61 10.49
N HIS A 327 -31.30 7.64 10.07
CA HIS A 327 -30.96 8.41 8.88
C HIS A 327 -29.58 9.06 9.02
N GLY A 328 -28.70 8.80 8.04
CA GLY A 328 -27.32 9.30 8.04
C GLY A 328 -26.31 8.46 8.84
N PHE A 329 -26.74 7.36 9.45
CA PHE A 329 -25.91 6.39 10.19
C PHE A 329 -26.27 4.94 9.79
N ASN A 330 -25.65 3.97 10.47
CA ASN A 330 -25.84 2.53 10.25
C ASN A 330 -27.15 2.04 10.93
N THR A 331 -27.73 0.96 10.43
CA THR A 331 -28.79 0.21 11.14
C THR A 331 -28.20 -0.51 12.35
N PHE A 332 -28.87 -0.44 13.51
CA PHE A 332 -28.52 -1.22 14.70
C PHE A 332 -29.72 -2.02 15.20
N TYR A 333 -29.46 -3.05 16.00
CA TYR A 333 -30.50 -3.95 16.50
C TYR A 333 -30.78 -3.66 17.97
N ALA A 334 -31.97 -3.13 18.27
CA ALA A 334 -32.46 -2.96 19.64
C ALA A 334 -32.83 -4.33 20.21
N GLN A 335 -32.11 -4.79 21.24
CA GLN A 335 -32.41 -6.06 21.88
C GLN A 335 -33.56 -5.88 22.88
N ILE A 336 -34.71 -6.46 22.56
CA ILE A 336 -35.94 -6.36 23.34
C ILE A 336 -36.41 -7.78 23.69
N PRO A 337 -36.57 -8.12 24.98
CA PRO A 337 -37.15 -9.40 25.37
C PRO A 337 -38.48 -9.66 24.66
N LEU A 338 -38.74 -10.93 24.31
CA LEU A 338 -39.92 -11.34 23.54
C LEU A 338 -41.23 -10.80 24.15
N ASP A 339 -41.35 -10.83 25.49
CA ASP A 339 -42.53 -10.36 26.22
C ASP A 339 -42.73 -8.84 26.13
N ASP A 340 -41.65 -8.08 25.95
CA ASP A 340 -41.66 -6.62 25.89
C ASP A 340 -41.79 -6.09 24.45
N ALA A 341 -41.55 -6.94 23.45
CA ALA A 341 -41.50 -6.56 22.04
C ALA A 341 -42.79 -5.93 21.48
N PRO A 342 -44.03 -6.40 21.81
CA PRO A 342 -45.25 -5.77 21.33
C PRO A 342 -45.45 -4.35 21.88
N ILE A 343 -45.23 -4.16 23.19
CA ILE A 343 -45.37 -2.87 23.87
C ILE A 343 -44.33 -1.88 23.37
N PHE A 344 -43.09 -2.35 23.17
CA PHE A 344 -42.00 -1.53 22.63
C PHE A 344 -42.33 -0.97 21.23
N LYS A 345 -42.96 -1.78 20.36
CA LYS A 345 -43.38 -1.35 19.02
C LYS A 345 -44.56 -0.40 19.06
N GLU A 346 -45.58 -0.69 19.86
CA GLU A 346 -46.77 0.16 20.00
C GLU A 346 -46.38 1.57 20.49
N LYS A 347 -45.45 1.64 21.45
CA LYS A 347 -44.98 2.90 22.05
C LYS A 347 -43.69 3.44 21.43
N TRP A 348 -43.32 3.04 20.21
CA TRP A 348 -42.05 3.47 19.57
C TRP A 348 -41.86 5.00 19.57
N ALA A 349 -42.93 5.76 19.31
CA ALA A 349 -42.90 7.22 19.31
C ALA A 349 -42.56 7.86 20.67
N GLN A 350 -42.64 7.10 21.77
CA GLN A 350 -42.30 7.53 23.13
C GLN A 350 -40.91 7.06 23.58
N VAL A 351 -40.22 6.26 22.75
CA VAL A 351 -38.89 5.73 23.09
C VAL A 351 -37.85 6.82 22.99
N ILE A 352 -37.12 7.05 24.07
CA ILE A 352 -35.98 7.99 24.09
C ILE A 352 -34.71 7.24 23.71
N MET A 353 -34.10 7.62 22.59
CA MET A 353 -32.82 7.09 22.12
C MET A 353 -31.64 7.88 22.66
N GLN A 354 -30.67 7.18 23.25
CA GLN A 354 -29.43 7.76 23.76
C GLN A 354 -28.24 7.08 23.05
N PRO A 355 -27.77 7.64 21.91
CA PRO A 355 -26.66 7.08 21.16
C PRO A 355 -25.32 7.30 21.87
N GLN A 356 -24.44 6.32 21.76
CA GLN A 356 -23.02 6.44 22.05
C GLN A 356 -22.27 6.52 20.72
N TYR A 357 -21.66 7.68 20.45
CA TYR A 357 -20.91 7.91 19.23
C TYR A 357 -19.47 7.42 19.32
N GLY A 358 -18.88 7.17 18.16
CA GLY A 358 -17.48 6.82 17.98
C GLY A 358 -17.11 6.91 16.50
N ILE A 359 -15.99 6.31 16.13
CA ILE A 359 -15.54 6.30 14.73
C ILE A 359 -15.70 4.89 14.16
N VAL A 360 -16.33 4.78 12.99
CA VAL A 360 -16.52 3.53 12.25
C VAL A 360 -16.14 3.78 10.79
N ASN A 361 -15.19 3.01 10.26
CA ASN A 361 -14.69 3.15 8.89
C ASN A 361 -14.27 4.59 8.55
N ASP A 362 -13.46 5.18 9.42
CA ASP A 362 -12.94 6.54 9.27
C ASP A 362 -14.00 7.66 9.31
N GLN A 363 -15.20 7.40 9.81
CA GLN A 363 -16.31 8.35 9.86
C GLN A 363 -16.99 8.35 11.23
N LEU A 364 -17.69 9.43 11.58
CA LEU A 364 -18.55 9.46 12.76
C LEU A 364 -19.65 8.39 12.63
N GLY A 365 -19.76 7.51 13.63
CA GLY A 365 -20.72 6.42 13.70
C GLY A 365 -21.37 6.28 15.07
N ILE A 366 -22.46 5.50 15.13
CA ILE A 366 -23.11 5.11 16.38
C ILE A 366 -22.57 3.73 16.78
N LEU A 367 -21.88 3.65 17.92
CA LEU A 367 -21.32 2.40 18.45
C LEU A 367 -22.37 1.57 19.17
N SER A 368 -23.25 2.23 19.91
CA SER A 368 -24.42 1.60 20.52
C SER A 368 -25.49 2.65 20.79
N CYS A 369 -26.71 2.20 21.04
CA CYS A 369 -27.80 3.05 21.47
C CYS A 369 -28.48 2.45 22.70
N THR A 370 -28.81 3.29 23.68
CA THR A 370 -29.67 2.91 24.81
C THR A 370 -31.08 3.44 24.52
N PHE A 371 -32.08 2.58 24.65
CA PHE A 371 -33.48 2.92 24.44
C PHE A 371 -34.19 2.94 25.80
N LYS A 372 -34.83 4.05 26.14
CA LYS A 372 -35.63 4.18 27.37
C LYS A 372 -37.10 4.28 27.02
N LEU A 373 -37.90 3.46 27.69
CA LEU A 373 -39.35 3.48 27.61
C LEU A 373 -39.90 3.29 29.03
N GLU A 374 -40.52 4.34 29.56
CA GLU A 374 -41.02 4.37 30.95
C GLU A 374 -39.90 4.05 31.96
N ASP A 375 -40.06 3.02 32.79
CA ASP A 375 -39.07 2.54 33.76
C ASP A 375 -38.07 1.52 33.17
N LYS A 376 -38.29 1.09 31.93
CA LYS A 376 -37.46 0.07 31.26
C LYS A 376 -36.37 0.68 30.40
N THR A 377 -35.21 0.01 30.40
CA THR A 377 -34.04 0.39 29.60
C THR A 377 -33.55 -0.80 28.78
N TYR A 378 -33.43 -0.59 27.48
CA TYR A 378 -32.93 -1.58 26.51
C TYR A 378 -31.66 -1.07 25.85
N ARG A 379 -30.91 -1.95 25.20
CA ARG A 379 -29.65 -1.61 24.53
C ARG A 379 -29.60 -2.21 23.14
N SER A 380 -28.91 -1.52 22.24
CA SER A 380 -28.56 -2.10 20.96
C SER A 380 -27.41 -3.10 21.11
N THR A 381 -27.25 -3.98 20.13
CA THR A 381 -25.97 -4.65 19.90
C THR A 381 -24.85 -3.61 19.80
N LYS A 382 -23.72 -3.85 20.47
CA LYS A 382 -22.54 -2.98 20.37
C LYS A 382 -21.83 -3.21 19.03
N SER A 383 -21.76 -2.18 18.21
CA SER A 383 -20.85 -2.10 17.05
C SER A 383 -19.45 -1.78 17.56
N TYR A 384 -18.44 -2.53 17.09
CA TYR A 384 -17.05 -2.23 17.43
C TYR A 384 -16.50 -1.15 16.49
N PRO A 385 -15.86 -0.10 17.03
CA PRO A 385 -15.25 0.92 16.20
C PRO A 385 -14.08 0.30 15.40
N ASN A 386 -14.08 0.48 14.08
CA ASN A 386 -12.92 0.17 13.22
C ASN A 386 -11.96 1.38 13.28
N ASP A 387 -11.32 1.56 14.43
CA ASP A 387 -10.82 2.85 14.92
C ASP A 387 -9.42 2.71 15.52
N ASN A 388 -8.51 2.16 14.71
CA ASN A 388 -7.16 1.87 15.12
C ASN A 388 -6.30 3.14 15.04
N SER A 389 -5.99 3.75 16.19
CA SER A 389 -5.05 4.88 16.27
C SER A 389 -3.64 4.52 15.76
N ALA A 390 -3.32 3.22 15.67
CA ALA A 390 -2.07 2.68 15.14
C ALA A 390 -1.85 2.97 13.64
N ASP A 391 -2.91 3.00 12.83
CA ASP A 391 -2.80 3.27 11.38
C ASP A 391 -2.51 4.75 11.10
N LEU A 392 -2.96 5.63 12.00
CA LEU A 392 -2.67 7.07 11.98
C LEU A 392 -1.24 7.38 12.42
N VAL A 393 -0.67 6.57 13.32
CA VAL A 393 0.73 6.67 13.79
C VAL A 393 1.74 6.34 12.68
N LEU A 394 1.38 5.43 11.76
CA LEU A 394 2.26 4.96 10.67
C LEU A 394 2.52 6.03 9.59
N ASN A 395 1.62 7.01 9.45
CA ASN A 395 1.74 8.10 8.47
C ASN A 395 2.55 9.30 8.95
N LEU A 396 3.08 9.26 10.19
CA LEU A 396 3.99 10.29 10.68
C LEU A 396 5.43 9.96 10.30
N PRO A 397 6.22 10.93 9.79
CA PRO A 397 7.63 10.70 9.50
C PRO A 397 8.37 10.21 10.76
N PRO A 398 9.46 9.44 10.59
CA PRO A 398 10.33 9.10 11.71
C PRO A 398 10.84 10.38 12.38
N LEU A 399 11.12 10.32 13.67
CA LEU A 399 11.67 11.42 14.45
C LEU A 399 13.00 11.87 13.82
N GLU A 400 12.98 13.01 13.14
CA GLU A 400 14.18 13.66 12.62
C GLU A 400 14.71 14.66 13.64
N ILE A 401 15.71 14.26 14.41
CA ILE A 401 16.42 15.16 15.31
C ILE A 401 17.40 15.99 14.48
N LYS A 402 16.99 17.18 14.05
CA LYS A 402 17.92 18.15 13.45
C LYS A 402 18.76 18.79 14.55
N LEU A 403 19.98 18.30 14.73
CA LEU A 403 21.00 19.02 15.48
C LEU A 403 21.49 20.19 14.63
N GLY A 404 21.43 21.40 15.18
CA GLY A 404 22.20 22.53 14.66
C GLY A 404 23.68 22.13 14.63
N GLU A 405 24.32 22.36 13.49
CA GLU A 405 25.66 21.88 13.17
C GLU A 405 26.74 22.37 14.15
N SER A 406 27.65 21.47 14.50
CA SER A 406 29.09 21.79 14.55
C SER A 406 29.90 20.51 14.32
N LEU A 407 30.76 20.55 13.31
CA LEU A 407 31.85 19.60 13.08
C LEU A 407 32.85 19.68 14.24
N GLU A 408 33.15 18.56 14.90
CA GLU A 408 34.50 18.00 15.13
C GLU A 408 34.47 16.89 16.19
N GLN A 409 35.12 15.78 15.82
CA GLN A 409 35.70 14.69 16.64
C GLN A 409 34.99 14.22 17.92
N ILE A 410 34.62 12.92 17.96
CA ILE A 410 35.14 11.93 18.93
C ILE A 410 34.77 10.51 18.47
N SER A 411 35.67 9.61 18.82
CA SER A 411 35.95 8.23 18.42
C SER A 411 34.83 7.18 18.47
N ASN A 412 35.00 6.17 17.61
CA ASN A 412 34.75 4.73 17.80
C ASN A 412 34.27 4.30 19.19
N ASN A 413 33.02 3.84 19.27
CA ASN A 413 32.64 2.49 19.70
C ASN A 413 31.12 2.38 19.77
N GLY A 414 30.54 1.64 18.82
CA GLY A 414 29.12 1.35 18.75
C GLY A 414 28.82 0.66 17.44
N THR A 415 28.61 -0.65 17.49
CA THR A 415 28.22 -1.51 16.37
C THR A 415 27.13 -0.86 15.51
N PRO A 416 27.28 -0.82 14.17
CA PRO A 416 26.31 -0.16 13.31
C PRO A 416 24.99 -0.93 13.33
N SER A 417 23.92 -0.27 13.77
CA SER A 417 22.56 -0.73 13.52
C SER A 417 22.26 -0.53 12.03
N VAL A 418 22.45 -1.61 11.27
CA VAL A 418 22.05 -1.72 9.87
C VAL A 418 20.55 -1.38 9.77
N ARG A 419 20.23 -0.31 9.06
CA ARG A 419 18.86 -0.07 8.58
C ARG A 419 18.53 -1.15 7.56
N PHE A 420 17.70 -2.11 7.94
CA PHE A 420 17.27 -3.19 7.05
C PHE A 420 16.36 -2.64 5.94
N VAL A 421 16.84 -2.68 4.70
CA VAL A 421 16.02 -2.57 3.49
C VAL A 421 15.57 -3.98 3.13
N ALA A 422 14.26 -4.22 3.04
CA ALA A 422 13.75 -5.54 2.66
C ALA A 422 14.16 -5.89 1.21
N ASP A 423 14.69 -7.09 1.01
CA ASP A 423 15.03 -7.65 -0.30
C ASP A 423 13.79 -8.31 -0.92
N ASN A 424 13.03 -7.52 -1.66
CA ASN A 424 11.81 -7.91 -2.38
C ASN A 424 12.12 -8.50 -3.78
N SER A 425 13.23 -9.20 -3.94
CA SER A 425 13.62 -9.79 -5.23
C SER A 425 12.59 -10.78 -5.80
N VAL A 426 11.88 -11.52 -4.93
CA VAL A 426 10.82 -12.46 -5.33
C VAL A 426 9.54 -11.77 -5.83
N ASP A 427 9.31 -10.51 -5.44
CA ASP A 427 8.18 -9.68 -5.89
C ASP A 427 8.40 -9.11 -7.30
N ARG A 428 9.67 -9.01 -7.69
CA ARG A 428 10.12 -8.43 -8.95
C ARG A 428 10.36 -9.54 -9.97
N ASN A 429 10.21 -9.24 -11.26
CA ASN A 429 10.49 -10.18 -12.36
C ASN A 429 9.75 -11.54 -12.28
N ILE A 430 8.51 -11.55 -11.78
CA ILE A 430 7.67 -12.76 -11.70
C ILE A 430 7.57 -13.42 -13.10
N PRO A 431 8.00 -14.69 -13.25
CA PRO A 431 8.03 -15.36 -14.55
C PRO A 431 6.64 -15.45 -15.19
N LYS A 432 6.58 -15.30 -16.53
CA LYS A 432 5.34 -15.49 -17.28
C LYS A 432 5.29 -16.90 -17.89
N ALA A 433 4.16 -17.57 -17.70
CA ALA A 433 3.83 -18.83 -18.34
C ALA A 433 3.52 -18.60 -19.82
N THR A 434 3.86 -19.59 -20.63
CA THR A 434 3.47 -19.67 -22.04
C THR A 434 2.16 -20.44 -22.23
N VAL A 435 1.70 -21.16 -21.20
CA VAL A 435 0.50 -22.01 -21.21
C VAL A 435 -0.55 -21.39 -20.30
N ILE A 436 -1.80 -21.34 -20.77
CA ILE A 436 -2.95 -20.84 -20.01
C ILE A 436 -3.61 -22.03 -19.30
N ASN A 437 -3.74 -21.96 -17.98
CA ASN A 437 -4.40 -22.98 -17.18
C ASN A 437 -5.86 -22.58 -16.87
N SER A 438 -6.72 -22.68 -17.88
CA SER A 438 -8.10 -22.18 -17.82
C SER A 438 -9.06 -22.99 -16.93
N LYS A 439 -8.66 -24.20 -16.51
CA LYS A 439 -9.45 -25.06 -15.62
C LYS A 439 -8.96 -25.06 -14.17
N THR A 440 -7.98 -24.21 -13.85
CA THR A 440 -7.52 -24.01 -12.48
C THR A 440 -8.12 -22.71 -11.94
N PHE A 441 -8.57 -22.76 -10.69
CA PHE A 441 -9.12 -21.64 -9.95
C PHE A 441 -8.37 -21.47 -8.63
N ALA A 442 -8.17 -20.24 -8.20
CA ALA A 442 -7.46 -19.93 -6.96
C ALA A 442 -8.33 -19.12 -6.01
N VAL A 443 -8.41 -19.53 -4.74
CA VAL A 443 -9.00 -18.74 -3.65
C VAL A 443 -7.86 -18.37 -2.71
N ILE A 444 -7.59 -17.07 -2.59
CA ILE A 444 -6.41 -16.53 -1.91
C ILE A 444 -6.88 -15.55 -0.85
N ILE A 445 -6.54 -15.82 0.40
CA ILE A 445 -6.94 -15.05 1.57
C ILE A 445 -5.69 -14.62 2.33
N GLY A 446 -5.51 -13.32 2.51
CA GLY A 446 -4.47 -12.75 3.36
C GLY A 446 -5.10 -11.95 4.48
N ASN A 447 -4.97 -12.42 5.72
CA ASN A 447 -5.48 -11.74 6.91
C ASN A 447 -4.29 -11.26 7.75
N GLU A 448 -4.06 -9.94 7.77
CA GLU A 448 -2.97 -9.29 8.48
C GLU A 448 -3.48 -8.43 9.63
N ASN A 449 -4.57 -7.69 9.40
CA ASN A 449 -5.08 -6.66 10.31
C ASN A 449 -6.28 -7.18 11.12
N TYR A 450 -5.99 -8.02 12.13
CA TYR A 450 -7.01 -8.58 13.01
C TYR A 450 -7.54 -7.53 14.00
N GLN A 451 -8.84 -7.57 14.25
CA GLN A 451 -9.52 -6.63 15.16
C GLN A 451 -9.22 -6.92 16.63
N ARG A 452 -8.97 -8.19 16.99
CA ARG A 452 -8.94 -8.66 18.39
C ARG A 452 -7.67 -9.39 18.80
N VAL A 453 -6.78 -9.68 17.83
CA VAL A 453 -5.53 -10.38 18.07
C VAL A 453 -4.40 -9.65 17.36
N SER A 454 -3.14 -9.97 17.68
CA SER A 454 -1.99 -9.28 17.07
C SER A 454 -2.02 -9.36 15.55
N LYS A 455 -1.43 -8.38 14.87
CA LYS A 455 -1.25 -8.46 13.41
C LYS A 455 -0.37 -9.63 12.98
N VAL A 456 -0.59 -10.12 11.76
CA VAL A 456 0.28 -11.11 11.10
C VAL A 456 1.05 -10.41 10.00
N SER A 457 2.23 -9.87 10.34
CA SER A 457 3.03 -9.09 9.39
C SER A 457 3.26 -9.84 8.07
N TYR A 458 3.06 -9.10 6.98
CA TYR A 458 3.26 -9.52 5.59
C TYR A 458 2.20 -10.47 5.02
N ALA A 459 1.17 -10.88 5.77
CA ALA A 459 0.13 -11.78 5.24
C ALA A 459 -0.62 -11.19 4.04
N LEU A 460 -0.83 -9.87 3.99
CA LEU A 460 -1.42 -9.21 2.82
C LEU A 460 -0.46 -9.19 1.63
N ASN A 461 0.83 -8.93 1.88
CA ASN A 461 1.85 -8.93 0.84
C ASN A 461 2.01 -10.34 0.24
N ASP A 462 2.10 -11.35 1.11
CA ASP A 462 2.19 -12.77 0.79
C ASP A 462 1.05 -13.20 -0.14
N ALA A 463 -0.20 -12.94 0.25
CA ALA A 463 -1.38 -13.25 -0.55
C ALA A 463 -1.38 -12.53 -1.90
N LYS A 464 -1.06 -11.22 -1.92
CA LYS A 464 -1.01 -10.42 -3.15
C LYS A 464 0.03 -10.93 -4.14
N ILE A 465 1.23 -11.24 -3.65
CA ILE A 465 2.32 -11.72 -4.50
C ILE A 465 2.03 -13.15 -4.96
N PHE A 466 1.49 -14.02 -4.11
CA PHE A 466 1.06 -15.36 -4.52
C PHE A 466 -0.02 -15.31 -5.62
N ALA A 467 -0.97 -14.37 -5.55
CA ALA A 467 -1.95 -14.15 -6.63
C ALA A 467 -1.28 -13.76 -7.95
N ASN A 468 -0.24 -12.93 -7.91
CA ASN A 468 0.55 -12.60 -9.10
C ASN A 468 1.29 -13.82 -9.67
N TYR A 469 1.80 -14.72 -8.84
CA TYR A 469 2.42 -15.98 -9.29
C TYR A 469 1.37 -16.95 -9.87
N CYS A 470 0.19 -17.04 -9.28
CA CYS A 470 -0.94 -17.79 -9.86
C CYS A 470 -1.25 -17.29 -11.27
N GLN A 471 -1.37 -15.98 -11.45
CA GLN A 471 -1.68 -15.38 -12.75
C GLN A 471 -0.53 -15.55 -13.75
N LYS A 472 0.67 -15.11 -13.38
CA LYS A 472 1.79 -15.00 -14.31
C LYS A 472 2.52 -16.31 -14.46
N THR A 473 2.90 -16.98 -13.37
CA THR A 473 3.78 -18.15 -13.38
C THR A 473 3.03 -19.46 -13.62
N LEU A 474 1.83 -19.60 -13.03
CA LEU A 474 0.97 -20.77 -13.22
C LEU A 474 -0.01 -20.62 -14.40
N GLY A 475 -0.10 -19.42 -14.98
CA GLY A 475 -0.92 -19.17 -16.18
C GLY A 475 -2.43 -19.20 -15.91
N ILE A 476 -2.86 -19.00 -14.66
CA ILE A 476 -4.27 -18.98 -14.29
C ILE A 476 -4.91 -17.67 -14.79
N PRO A 477 -6.04 -17.71 -15.52
CA PRO A 477 -6.73 -16.49 -15.95
C PRO A 477 -7.08 -15.59 -14.76
N ALA A 478 -6.99 -14.26 -14.93
CA ALA A 478 -7.31 -13.31 -13.86
C ALA A 478 -8.72 -13.53 -13.27
N ASN A 479 -9.69 -13.84 -14.14
CA ASN A 479 -11.07 -14.11 -13.76
C ASN A 479 -11.26 -15.44 -13.01
N ASN A 480 -10.22 -16.29 -12.91
CA ASN A 480 -10.23 -17.53 -12.14
C ASN A 480 -9.55 -17.36 -10.76
N ILE A 481 -9.05 -16.17 -10.45
CA ILE A 481 -8.38 -15.85 -9.19
C ILE A 481 -9.34 -15.03 -8.33
N ARG A 482 -9.63 -15.53 -7.12
CA ARG A 482 -10.39 -14.83 -6.08
C ARG A 482 -9.41 -14.41 -4.99
N TYR A 483 -9.28 -13.11 -4.79
CA TYR A 483 -8.34 -12.54 -3.83
C TYR A 483 -9.10 -11.73 -2.79
N TYR A 484 -8.89 -12.02 -1.52
CA TYR A 484 -9.53 -11.36 -0.39
C TYR A 484 -8.48 -10.90 0.61
N ASN A 485 -8.53 -9.61 0.97
CA ASN A 485 -7.74 -8.99 2.02
C ASN A 485 -8.55 -8.87 3.30
N ASP A 486 -7.95 -9.20 4.43
CA ASP A 486 -8.53 -9.03 5.77
C ASP A 486 -9.98 -9.55 5.83
N ALA A 487 -10.14 -10.82 5.45
CA ALA A 487 -11.42 -11.48 5.32
C ALA A 487 -12.06 -11.74 6.69
N THR A 488 -13.30 -11.27 6.83
CA THR A 488 -14.20 -11.65 7.92
C THR A 488 -14.71 -13.08 7.72
N TYR A 489 -15.31 -13.68 8.74
CA TYR A 489 -15.84 -15.04 8.66
C TYR A 489 -16.85 -15.19 7.52
N GLY A 490 -17.74 -14.19 7.36
CA GLY A 490 -18.72 -14.14 6.27
C GLY A 490 -18.08 -14.10 4.88
N ILE A 491 -16.99 -13.35 4.71
CA ILE A 491 -16.25 -13.29 3.44
C ILE A 491 -15.60 -14.65 3.14
N MET A 492 -14.98 -15.29 4.14
CA MET A 492 -14.37 -16.61 3.98
C MET A 492 -15.42 -17.65 3.54
N LEU A 493 -16.61 -17.66 4.14
CA LEU A 493 -17.71 -18.54 3.73
C LEU A 493 -18.24 -18.21 2.33
N SER A 494 -18.36 -16.93 1.98
CA SER A 494 -18.78 -16.49 0.65
C SER A 494 -17.80 -16.96 -0.43
N ALA A 495 -16.48 -16.85 -0.17
CA ALA A 495 -15.44 -17.33 -1.06
C ALA A 495 -15.53 -18.85 -1.31
N LEU A 496 -15.81 -19.63 -0.26
CA LEU A 496 -16.00 -21.08 -0.36
C LEU A 496 -17.29 -21.45 -1.11
N LYS A 497 -18.36 -20.67 -0.92
CA LYS A 497 -19.62 -20.86 -1.66
C LYS A 497 -19.46 -20.54 -3.15
N ASP A 498 -18.70 -19.50 -3.48
CA ASP A 498 -18.40 -19.11 -4.86
C ASP A 498 -17.64 -20.23 -5.58
N ILE A 499 -16.54 -20.73 -5.01
CA ILE A 499 -15.77 -21.81 -5.64
C ILE A 499 -16.56 -23.11 -5.77
N LYS A 500 -17.47 -23.40 -4.83
CA LYS A 500 -18.42 -24.52 -4.95
C LYS A 500 -19.34 -24.35 -6.15
N SER A 501 -19.95 -23.17 -6.29
CA SER A 501 -20.83 -22.87 -7.42
C SER A 501 -20.10 -23.00 -8.77
N ILE A 502 -18.83 -22.59 -8.81
CA ILE A 502 -17.96 -22.81 -9.97
C ILE A 502 -17.73 -24.31 -10.19
N ALA A 503 -17.29 -25.06 -9.18
CA ALA A 503 -17.06 -26.50 -9.32
C ALA A 503 -18.28 -27.26 -9.84
N ASP A 504 -19.47 -26.95 -9.31
CA ASP A 504 -20.75 -27.53 -9.73
C ASP A 504 -21.03 -27.24 -11.22
N SER A 505 -20.78 -26.00 -11.67
CA SER A 505 -20.96 -25.61 -13.09
C SER A 505 -20.01 -26.32 -14.05
N TYR A 506 -18.86 -26.78 -13.57
CA TYR A 506 -17.90 -27.58 -14.34
C TYR A 506 -18.01 -29.09 -14.04
N SER A 507 -19.02 -29.51 -13.27
CA SER A 507 -19.21 -30.90 -12.83
C SER A 507 -17.95 -31.48 -12.16
N GLY A 508 -17.29 -30.70 -11.30
CA GLY A 508 -16.05 -31.09 -10.61
C GLY A 508 -14.80 -31.12 -11.51
N ASN A 509 -14.91 -30.77 -12.79
CA ASN A 509 -13.84 -30.92 -13.76
C ASN A 509 -12.79 -29.79 -13.74
N ILE A 510 -12.42 -29.32 -12.55
CA ILE A 510 -11.50 -28.20 -12.29
C ILE A 510 -10.37 -28.61 -11.33
N ASN A 511 -9.31 -27.81 -11.28
CA ASN A 511 -8.33 -27.83 -10.21
C ASN A 511 -8.53 -26.60 -9.31
N VAL A 512 -8.31 -26.74 -8.01
CA VAL A 512 -8.46 -25.65 -7.04
C VAL A 512 -7.18 -25.45 -6.26
N ILE A 513 -6.72 -24.20 -6.16
CA ILE A 513 -5.66 -23.77 -5.25
C ILE A 513 -6.30 -22.93 -4.16
N PHE A 514 -6.17 -23.33 -2.90
CA PHE A 514 -6.56 -22.52 -1.75
C PHE A 514 -5.31 -22.02 -1.04
N TYR A 515 -5.22 -20.71 -0.81
CA TYR A 515 -4.10 -20.09 -0.10
C TYR A 515 -4.63 -19.28 1.07
N TYR A 516 -4.06 -19.48 2.24
CA TYR A 516 -4.34 -18.68 3.43
C TYR A 516 -3.04 -18.25 4.12
N ALA A 517 -2.89 -16.95 4.37
CA ALA A 517 -1.88 -16.39 5.26
C ALA A 517 -2.56 -15.65 6.41
N GLY A 518 -2.23 -16.01 7.65
CA GLY A 518 -2.92 -15.46 8.82
C GLY A 518 -2.68 -16.22 10.12
N HIS A 519 -3.58 -16.02 11.09
CA HIS A 519 -3.56 -16.72 12.36
C HIS A 519 -4.29 -18.05 12.26
N GLY A 520 -3.68 -19.08 12.85
CA GLY A 520 -4.34 -20.33 13.17
C GLY A 520 -4.60 -20.42 14.66
N LEU A 521 -5.57 -21.23 15.06
CA LEU A 521 -5.89 -21.50 16.46
C LEU A 521 -5.99 -23.00 16.73
N PRO A 522 -5.42 -23.50 17.84
CA PRO A 522 -5.71 -24.84 18.34
C PRO A 522 -7.02 -24.89 19.12
N ASN A 523 -7.74 -26.02 19.09
CA ASN A 523 -8.84 -26.29 20.01
C ASN A 523 -8.42 -27.19 21.19
N GLU A 524 -8.78 -26.79 22.41
CA GLU A 524 -8.48 -27.49 23.66
C GLU A 524 -9.49 -28.59 24.06
N THR A 525 -10.72 -28.53 23.54
CA THR A 525 -11.79 -29.51 23.86
C THR A 525 -12.09 -30.45 22.68
N GLY A 526 -11.90 -29.97 21.43
CA GLY A 526 -12.29 -30.68 20.21
C GLY A 526 -11.16 -31.28 19.36
N ARG A 527 -9.88 -31.00 19.66
CA ARG A 527 -8.71 -31.41 18.86
C ARG A 527 -8.65 -30.94 17.40
N SER A 528 -9.55 -30.07 16.94
CA SER A 528 -9.52 -29.46 15.60
C SER A 528 -8.71 -28.17 15.58
N THR A 529 -8.25 -27.76 14.40
CA THR A 529 -7.61 -26.44 14.19
C THR A 529 -8.54 -25.48 13.46
N TYR A 530 -8.34 -24.18 13.63
CA TYR A 530 -9.15 -23.15 12.96
C TYR A 530 -8.29 -22.12 12.25
N LEU A 531 -8.75 -21.66 11.09
CA LEU A 531 -8.30 -20.42 10.48
C LEU A 531 -9.06 -19.27 11.13
N LEU A 532 -8.34 -18.23 11.56
CA LEU A 532 -8.92 -17.08 12.26
C LEU A 532 -9.34 -16.00 11.24
N PRO A 533 -10.62 -15.63 11.21
CA PRO A 533 -11.08 -14.42 10.51
C PRO A 533 -10.64 -13.14 11.24
N ILE A 534 -10.63 -12.00 10.55
CA ILE A 534 -10.20 -10.73 11.17
C ILE A 534 -11.16 -10.20 12.25
N ASP A 535 -12.43 -10.63 12.23
CA ASP A 535 -13.53 -10.10 13.04
C ASP A 535 -13.78 -10.86 14.35
N THR A 536 -12.92 -11.84 14.67
CA THR A 536 -13.03 -12.65 15.89
C THR A 536 -11.68 -12.86 16.59
N ASP A 537 -11.70 -13.48 17.76
CA ASP A 537 -10.54 -13.91 18.53
C ASP A 537 -10.61 -15.41 18.84
N GLY A 538 -9.54 -15.94 19.44
CA GLY A 538 -9.46 -17.36 19.76
C GLY A 538 -10.38 -17.85 20.87
N SER A 539 -11.20 -16.99 21.47
CA SER A 539 -12.19 -17.39 22.47
C SER A 539 -13.53 -17.84 21.87
N GLN A 540 -13.83 -17.45 20.63
CA GLN A 540 -15.10 -17.71 19.94
C GLN A 540 -14.89 -18.63 18.72
N THR A 541 -14.60 -19.90 18.99
CA THR A 541 -14.27 -20.88 17.94
C THR A 541 -15.43 -21.17 16.96
N GLU A 542 -16.67 -20.86 17.34
CA GLU A 542 -17.89 -21.02 16.54
C GLU A 542 -17.96 -20.07 15.32
N VAL A 543 -17.26 -18.94 15.39
CA VAL A 543 -17.11 -17.96 14.30
C VAL A 543 -15.72 -18.04 13.66
N CYS A 544 -14.96 -19.10 13.92
CA CYS A 544 -13.71 -19.41 13.22
C CYS A 544 -13.96 -20.49 12.16
N LEU A 545 -13.15 -20.50 11.10
CA LEU A 545 -13.27 -21.55 10.07
C LEU A 545 -12.46 -22.77 10.48
N ALA A 546 -13.14 -23.83 10.93
CA ALA A 546 -12.48 -25.08 11.26
C ALA A 546 -11.81 -25.71 10.02
N THR A 547 -10.59 -26.20 10.16
CA THR A 547 -9.81 -26.79 9.05
C THR A 547 -10.43 -28.09 8.54
N ASN A 548 -10.98 -28.93 9.42
CA ASN A 548 -11.76 -30.11 9.01
C ASN A 548 -12.96 -29.73 8.14
N ARG A 549 -13.68 -28.65 8.48
CA ARG A 549 -14.79 -28.12 7.70
C ARG A 549 -14.32 -27.56 6.37
N LEU A 550 -13.19 -26.85 6.35
CA LEU A 550 -12.56 -26.40 5.10
C LEU A 550 -12.24 -27.61 4.19
N TYR A 551 -11.63 -28.67 4.72
CA TYR A 551 -11.30 -29.87 3.95
C TYR A 551 -12.54 -30.58 3.42
N GLN A 552 -13.60 -30.69 4.23
CA GLN A 552 -14.88 -31.24 3.79
C GLN A 552 -15.47 -30.42 2.65
N ILE A 553 -15.58 -29.10 2.82
CA ILE A 553 -16.13 -28.20 1.78
C ILE A 553 -15.34 -28.33 0.48
N LEU A 554 -14.00 -28.37 0.56
CA LEU A 554 -13.15 -28.49 -0.63
C LEU A 554 -13.18 -29.89 -1.26
N ASN A 555 -13.38 -30.94 -0.47
CA ASN A 555 -13.62 -32.30 -0.96
C ASN A 555 -14.95 -32.41 -1.70
N ASP A 556 -16.00 -31.78 -1.18
CA ASP A 556 -17.35 -31.77 -1.75
C ASP A 556 -17.45 -31.00 -3.08
N LEU A 557 -16.37 -30.32 -3.50
CA LEU A 557 -16.26 -29.77 -4.85
C LEU A 557 -16.15 -30.87 -5.91
N HIS A 558 -15.75 -32.09 -5.52
CA HIS A 558 -15.39 -33.19 -6.41
C HIS A 558 -14.40 -32.76 -7.51
N ALA A 559 -13.50 -31.81 -7.16
CA ALA A 559 -12.48 -31.29 -8.05
C ALA A 559 -11.47 -32.40 -8.44
N ARG A 560 -10.84 -32.27 -9.63
CA ARG A 560 -9.75 -33.18 -10.03
C ARG A 560 -8.59 -33.15 -9.04
N SER A 561 -8.26 -31.96 -8.54
CA SER A 561 -7.27 -31.77 -7.49
C SER A 561 -7.54 -30.51 -6.70
N VAL A 562 -7.25 -30.55 -5.41
CA VAL A 562 -7.25 -29.40 -4.50
C VAL A 562 -5.89 -29.31 -3.83
N ILE A 563 -5.23 -28.16 -3.94
CA ILE A 563 -3.94 -27.89 -3.30
C ILE A 563 -4.14 -26.74 -2.33
N ILE A 564 -3.82 -26.96 -1.05
CA ILE A 564 -4.02 -25.99 0.02
C ILE A 564 -2.65 -25.55 0.54
N PHE A 565 -2.39 -24.25 0.62
CA PHE A 565 -1.22 -23.66 1.26
C PHE A 565 -1.66 -22.85 2.48
N MET A 566 -1.17 -23.22 3.66
CA MET A 566 -1.50 -22.57 4.94
C MET A 566 -0.25 -21.97 5.57
N ASP A 567 -0.06 -20.66 5.41
CA ASP A 567 0.93 -19.86 6.15
C ASP A 567 0.31 -19.34 7.46
N ALA A 568 0.05 -20.27 8.38
CA ALA A 568 -0.57 -20.02 9.67
C ALA A 568 0.07 -20.87 10.79
N CYS A 569 0.07 -20.35 12.01
CA CYS A 569 0.52 -21.07 13.21
C CYS A 569 -0.68 -21.72 13.90
N PHE A 570 -0.66 -23.03 14.15
CA PHE A 570 -1.74 -23.73 14.86
C PHE A 570 -1.37 -24.19 16.28
N SER A 571 -0.19 -23.79 16.75
CA SER A 571 0.39 -24.16 18.05
C SER A 571 -0.21 -23.44 19.26
N GLY A 572 -1.03 -22.39 19.04
CA GLY A 572 -1.51 -21.49 20.10
C GLY A 572 -0.47 -20.50 20.62
N SER A 573 0.74 -20.50 20.05
CA SER A 573 1.77 -19.49 20.31
C SER A 573 1.66 -18.33 19.31
N GLN A 574 1.61 -17.10 19.82
CA GLN A 574 1.48 -15.88 19.00
C GLN A 574 2.79 -15.56 18.25
N ARG A 575 2.70 -14.98 17.04
CA ARG A 575 3.84 -14.33 16.36
C ARG A 575 4.20 -13.03 17.13
N GLY A 576 5.16 -13.05 18.07
CA GLY A 576 5.71 -11.84 18.72
C GLY A 576 5.48 -11.71 20.24
N ASP A 577 5.63 -10.48 20.78
CA ASP A 577 5.66 -10.14 22.24
C ASP A 577 4.26 -10.02 22.92
N GLY A 578 3.26 -10.74 22.41
CA GLY A 578 1.96 -10.88 23.07
C GLY A 578 1.62 -12.35 23.25
N MET A 579 0.70 -12.67 24.18
CA MET A 579 0.08 -14.00 24.25
C MET A 579 -1.33 -13.97 23.66
N LEU A 580 -1.57 -14.75 22.60
CA LEU A 580 -2.90 -15.07 22.07
C LEU A 580 -3.72 -15.90 23.08
N ALA A 581 -3.01 -16.60 23.97
CA ALA A 581 -3.56 -17.43 25.03
C ALA A 581 -3.18 -16.85 26.39
N SER A 582 -3.80 -15.75 26.83
CA SER A 582 -3.68 -15.28 28.22
C SER A 582 -4.27 -16.24 29.27
N ALA A 583 -4.42 -17.53 28.97
CA ALA A 583 -5.05 -18.49 29.88
C ALA A 583 -4.36 -19.86 30.03
N ARG A 584 -3.32 -20.25 29.27
CA ARG A 584 -2.93 -21.68 29.24
C ARG A 584 -1.41 -21.88 29.18
N GLY A 585 -0.80 -22.18 30.33
CA GLY A 585 0.62 -22.45 30.51
C GLY A 585 1.12 -23.82 30.03
N VAL A 586 0.52 -24.43 28.99
CA VAL A 586 0.95 -25.72 28.43
C VAL A 586 0.76 -25.75 26.92
N ALA A 587 1.83 -26.03 26.16
CA ALA A 587 1.77 -26.28 24.72
C ALA A 587 1.01 -27.59 24.45
N LEU A 588 -0.12 -27.52 23.74
CA LEU A 588 -0.96 -28.67 23.42
C LEU A 588 -0.55 -29.31 22.08
N LYS A 589 -0.38 -30.64 22.08
CA LYS A 589 -0.07 -31.42 20.88
C LYS A 589 -1.38 -31.77 20.15
N VAL A 590 -1.69 -31.04 19.08
CA VAL A 590 -2.96 -31.17 18.32
C VAL A 590 -2.93 -32.43 17.43
N LYS A 591 -4.10 -33.08 17.21
CA LYS A 591 -4.25 -34.18 16.25
C LYS A 591 -4.48 -33.59 14.86
N THR A 592 -3.67 -33.98 13.87
CA THR A 592 -3.79 -33.47 12.51
C THR A 592 -5.06 -34.02 11.84
N ASP A 593 -5.93 -33.14 11.34
CA ASP A 593 -7.07 -33.52 10.52
C ASP A 593 -6.58 -34.03 9.16
N VAL A 594 -6.99 -35.24 8.75
CA VAL A 594 -6.57 -35.85 7.48
C VAL A 594 -7.60 -35.48 6.40
N PRO A 595 -7.19 -34.83 5.30
CA PRO A 595 -8.11 -34.47 4.23
C PRO A 595 -8.59 -35.71 3.47
N GLN A 596 -9.74 -35.61 2.79
CA GLN A 596 -10.30 -36.68 1.95
C GLN A 596 -10.28 -36.29 0.46
N GLY A 597 -10.53 -37.25 -0.43
CA GLY A 597 -10.64 -37.00 -1.87
C GLY A 597 -9.29 -36.74 -2.54
N ASN A 598 -9.20 -35.69 -3.37
CA ASN A 598 -7.98 -35.33 -4.13
C ASN A 598 -7.31 -34.08 -3.55
N VAL A 599 -7.10 -34.05 -2.24
CA VAL A 599 -6.64 -32.87 -1.50
C VAL A 599 -5.21 -33.07 -0.98
N VAL A 600 -4.35 -32.08 -1.22
CA VAL A 600 -2.98 -31.99 -0.67
C VAL A 600 -2.86 -30.67 0.09
N VAL A 601 -2.28 -30.70 1.29
CA VAL A 601 -2.18 -29.56 2.19
C VAL A 601 -0.76 -29.34 2.64
N PHE A 602 -0.21 -28.17 2.32
CA PHE A 602 1.06 -27.66 2.82
C PHE A 602 0.80 -26.72 4.01
N SER A 603 1.43 -27.00 5.14
CA SER A 603 1.35 -26.20 6.35
C SER A 603 2.72 -25.60 6.68
N ALA A 604 2.75 -24.33 7.08
CA ALA A 604 3.99 -23.60 7.32
C ALA A 604 4.80 -24.06 8.54
N ALA A 605 4.19 -24.76 9.48
CA ALA A 605 4.82 -25.27 10.70
C ALA A 605 4.16 -26.58 11.17
N SER A 606 4.90 -27.36 11.95
CA SER A 606 4.47 -28.66 12.48
C SER A 606 4.09 -28.56 13.96
N GLY A 607 3.04 -29.28 14.39
CA GLY A 607 2.71 -29.44 15.80
C GLY A 607 2.59 -28.12 16.59
N ASP A 608 3.49 -27.93 17.55
CA ASP A 608 3.59 -26.77 18.45
C ASP A 608 4.59 -25.70 17.96
N GLU A 609 5.17 -25.85 16.77
CA GLU A 609 6.10 -24.89 16.19
C GLU A 609 5.40 -23.65 15.60
N THR A 610 6.13 -22.54 15.58
CA THR A 610 5.63 -21.25 15.07
C THR A 610 6.07 -21.03 13.63
N ALA A 611 5.15 -20.62 12.76
CA ALA A 611 5.50 -20.05 11.45
C ALA A 611 6.02 -18.61 11.63
N PHE A 612 7.24 -18.30 11.19
CA PHE A 612 7.88 -17.01 11.44
C PHE A 612 7.77 -16.04 10.25
N PRO A 613 7.69 -14.72 10.51
CA PRO A 613 7.94 -13.73 9.46
C PRO A 613 9.41 -13.71 9.07
N TYR A 614 9.69 -13.49 7.79
CA TYR A 614 11.02 -13.25 7.23
C TYR A 614 11.18 -11.76 6.92
N LYS A 615 11.41 -10.98 7.99
CA LYS A 615 11.39 -9.49 7.96
C LYS A 615 12.32 -8.90 6.90
N GLU A 616 13.51 -9.47 6.71
CA GLU A 616 14.48 -9.03 5.71
C GLU A 616 14.00 -9.22 4.26
N LYS A 617 12.99 -10.05 4.04
CA LYS A 617 12.44 -10.36 2.71
C LYS A 617 11.03 -9.81 2.51
N GLY A 618 10.38 -9.28 3.56
CA GLY A 618 9.03 -8.72 3.46
C GLY A 618 7.91 -9.77 3.30
N HIS A 619 8.11 -10.99 3.79
CA HIS A 619 7.21 -12.14 3.62
C HIS A 619 7.13 -13.02 4.86
N GLY A 620 6.15 -13.91 4.95
CA GLY A 620 6.24 -15.13 5.76
C GLY A 620 7.35 -16.05 5.26
N MET A 621 8.11 -16.70 6.17
CA MET A 621 9.27 -17.51 5.77
C MET A 621 8.87 -18.69 4.88
N PHE A 622 7.71 -19.31 5.15
CA PHE A 622 7.14 -20.34 4.30
C PHE A 622 6.78 -19.80 2.91
N THR A 623 5.99 -18.72 2.87
CA THR A 623 5.57 -18.11 1.59
C THR A 623 6.77 -17.63 0.77
N TYR A 624 7.80 -17.05 1.38
CA TYR A 624 9.02 -16.64 0.67
C TYR A 624 9.66 -17.80 -0.10
N PHE A 625 9.87 -18.95 0.55
CA PHE A 625 10.52 -20.09 -0.10
C PHE A 625 9.61 -20.80 -1.11
N LEU A 626 8.30 -20.78 -0.90
CA LEU A 626 7.32 -21.17 -1.91
C LEU A 626 7.48 -20.31 -3.17
N LEU A 627 7.41 -18.99 -3.04
CA LEU A 627 7.52 -18.05 -4.16
C LEU A 627 8.89 -18.14 -4.85
N LYS A 628 9.96 -18.24 -4.08
CA LYS A 628 11.33 -18.39 -4.59
C LYS A 628 11.48 -19.63 -5.46
N LYS A 629 10.96 -20.79 -5.02
CA LYS A 629 11.01 -22.02 -5.81
C LYS A 629 10.22 -21.90 -7.10
N LEU A 630 9.04 -21.27 -7.06
CA LEU A 630 8.24 -21.00 -8.26
C LEU A 630 8.94 -20.03 -9.22
N GLN A 631 9.68 -19.06 -8.69
CA GLN A 631 10.47 -18.11 -9.47
C GLN A 631 11.62 -18.82 -10.20
N GLU A 632 12.40 -19.61 -9.47
CA GLU A 632 13.57 -20.36 -9.98
C GLU A 632 13.16 -21.37 -11.06
N THR A 633 12.04 -22.05 -10.86
CA THR A 633 11.54 -23.10 -11.76
C THR A 633 10.59 -22.58 -12.84
N LYS A 634 10.22 -21.30 -12.81
CA LYS A 634 9.17 -20.73 -13.67
C LYS A 634 7.84 -21.51 -13.57
N GLY A 635 7.56 -22.01 -12.37
CA GLY A 635 6.40 -22.84 -12.03
C GLY A 635 6.52 -24.31 -12.45
N GLN A 636 7.62 -24.74 -13.08
CA GLN A 636 7.83 -26.15 -13.43
C GLN A 636 8.43 -26.91 -12.24
N VAL A 637 7.57 -27.19 -11.26
CA VAL A 637 7.95 -27.92 -10.04
C VAL A 637 6.85 -28.90 -9.66
N THR A 638 7.26 -30.09 -9.24
CA THR A 638 6.36 -31.09 -8.67
C THR A 638 6.06 -30.78 -7.19
N LEU A 639 4.96 -31.27 -6.66
CA LEU A 639 4.62 -31.05 -5.24
C LEU A 639 5.64 -31.68 -4.28
N GLY A 640 6.26 -32.81 -4.65
CA GLY A 640 7.33 -33.43 -3.85
C GLY A 640 8.62 -32.60 -3.84
N GLU A 641 9.06 -32.10 -4.99
CA GLU A 641 10.22 -31.20 -5.05
C GLU A 641 9.98 -29.88 -4.30
N LEU A 642 8.72 -29.41 -4.29
CA LEU A 642 8.32 -28.23 -3.56
C LEU A 642 8.31 -28.47 -2.05
N GLU A 643 7.82 -29.62 -1.59
CA GLU A 643 7.90 -30.08 -0.20
C GLU A 643 9.36 -30.08 0.28
N ASP A 644 10.24 -30.81 -0.40
CA ASP A 644 11.63 -30.98 0.00
C ASP A 644 12.36 -29.63 0.08
N TYR A 645 12.15 -28.76 -0.92
CA TYR A 645 12.77 -27.45 -0.96
C TYR A 645 12.29 -26.54 0.17
N ILE A 646 10.98 -26.47 0.41
CA ILE A 646 10.41 -25.62 1.45
C ILE A 646 10.83 -26.13 2.83
N ALA A 647 10.71 -27.43 3.09
CA ALA A 647 11.07 -28.03 4.37
C ALA A 647 12.56 -27.77 4.72
N THR A 648 13.45 -27.98 3.75
CA THR A 648 14.89 -27.75 3.91
C THR A 648 15.21 -26.29 4.20
N ASN A 649 14.74 -25.38 3.36
CA ASN A 649 15.14 -23.97 3.45
C ASN A 649 14.50 -23.26 4.65
N VAL A 650 13.22 -23.52 4.93
CA VAL A 650 12.54 -22.94 6.10
C VAL A 650 13.18 -23.46 7.38
N GLY A 651 13.40 -24.78 7.50
CA GLY A 651 14.00 -25.38 8.69
C GLY A 651 15.41 -24.86 8.99
N GLN A 652 16.22 -24.64 7.95
CA GLN A 652 17.56 -24.05 8.11
C GLN A 652 17.47 -22.57 8.51
N GLN A 653 16.72 -21.75 7.77
CA GLN A 653 16.69 -20.30 8.00
C GLN A 653 15.97 -19.91 9.28
N SER A 654 14.97 -20.67 9.72
CA SER A 654 14.26 -20.38 10.97
C SER A 654 15.20 -20.48 12.18
N VAL A 655 16.09 -21.48 12.18
CA VAL A 655 17.08 -21.66 13.25
C VAL A 655 18.13 -20.56 13.21
N VAL A 656 18.62 -20.21 12.01
CA VAL A 656 19.63 -19.16 11.83
C VAL A 656 19.11 -17.79 12.28
N ILE A 657 17.90 -17.42 11.87
CA ILE A 657 17.36 -16.07 12.06
C ILE A 657 16.60 -15.96 13.39
N ASN A 658 15.74 -16.92 13.69
CA ASN A 658 14.80 -16.85 14.82
C ASN A 658 15.24 -17.71 16.02
N ARG A 659 16.35 -18.47 15.90
CA ARG A 659 16.85 -19.40 16.93
C ARG A 659 15.81 -20.44 17.38
N LYS A 660 14.80 -20.67 16.55
CA LYS A 660 13.68 -21.58 16.80
C LYS A 660 13.39 -22.39 15.54
N LYS A 661 12.97 -23.64 15.72
CA LYS A 661 12.61 -24.51 14.61
C LYS A 661 11.25 -24.09 14.03
N GLN A 662 11.17 -24.19 12.71
CA GLN A 662 9.93 -24.13 11.94
C GLN A 662 10.05 -25.21 10.86
N THR A 663 9.22 -26.24 10.96
CA THR A 663 9.22 -27.39 10.08
C THR A 663 7.92 -27.40 9.29
N PRO A 664 7.92 -26.97 8.02
CA PRO A 664 6.78 -27.13 7.14
C PRO A 664 6.39 -28.61 7.01
N THR A 665 5.09 -28.89 6.87
CA THR A 665 4.58 -30.25 6.72
C THR A 665 3.63 -30.33 5.54
N VAL A 666 3.58 -31.50 4.91
CA VAL A 666 2.61 -31.80 3.86
C VAL A 666 1.79 -33.01 4.27
N ILE A 667 0.47 -32.90 4.13
CA ILE A 667 -0.46 -34.02 4.31
C ILE A 667 -1.31 -34.17 3.05
N SER A 668 -1.59 -35.40 2.67
CA SER A 668 -2.46 -35.73 1.54
C SER A 668 -3.58 -36.65 2.00
N SER A 669 -4.60 -36.80 1.18
CA SER A 669 -5.65 -37.78 1.44
C SER A 669 -5.09 -39.20 1.39
N THR A 670 -5.65 -40.09 2.22
CA THR A 670 -5.20 -41.48 2.30
C THR A 670 -5.30 -42.21 0.95
N SER A 671 -6.30 -41.87 0.14
CA SER A 671 -6.50 -42.43 -1.20
C SER A 671 -5.42 -42.03 -2.22
N MET A 672 -4.70 -40.92 -2.00
CA MET A 672 -3.64 -40.46 -2.91
C MET A 672 -2.28 -41.14 -2.64
N GLY A 673 -2.05 -41.69 -1.44
CA GLY A 673 -0.75 -42.28 -1.08
C GLY A 673 0.41 -41.32 -1.34
N GLU A 674 1.40 -41.74 -2.11
CA GLU A 674 2.55 -40.92 -2.54
C GLU A 674 2.39 -40.32 -3.96
N SER A 675 1.30 -40.64 -4.67
CA SER A 675 1.11 -40.22 -6.07
C SER A 675 1.10 -38.70 -6.25
N TRP A 676 0.64 -37.97 -5.22
CA TRP A 676 0.60 -36.52 -5.20
C TRP A 676 1.98 -35.87 -5.37
N LYS A 677 3.07 -36.52 -4.96
CA LYS A 677 4.42 -35.97 -5.08
C LYS A 677 4.84 -35.69 -6.51
N THR A 678 4.29 -36.45 -7.46
CA THR A 678 4.55 -36.28 -8.90
C THR A 678 3.64 -35.28 -9.58
N MET A 679 2.64 -34.75 -8.88
CA MET A 679 1.73 -33.74 -9.44
C MET A 679 2.48 -32.43 -9.67
N MET A 680 2.23 -31.81 -10.82
CA MET A 680 2.71 -30.47 -11.12
C MET A 680 1.78 -29.43 -10.49
N LEU A 681 2.35 -28.37 -9.93
CA LEU A 681 1.56 -27.23 -9.46
C LEU A 681 0.98 -26.39 -10.63
N LYS A 682 1.65 -26.42 -11.79
CA LYS A 682 1.35 -25.62 -12.98
C LYS A 682 0.37 -26.28 -13.93
#